data_AF-A0A5A7NTI4-F1
#
_entry.id   AF-A0A5A7NTI4-F1
#
_cell.length_a   1.000
_cell.length_b   1.000
_cell.length_c   1.000
_cell.angle_alpha   90.00
_cell.angle_beta   90.00
_cell.angle_gamma   90.00
#
_symmetry.space_group_name_H-M   'P 1'
#
loop_
_entity.id
_entity.type
_entity.pdbx_description
1 polymer ?
#
loop_
_entity_poly.entity_id
_entity_poly.type
_entity_poly.pdbx_seq_one_letter_code
_entity_poly.pdbx_strand_id
1 'polypeptide(L)'
;MRISVRTAVAALAAALLLPALAVAAPVASAPVAAASTAGDNTAYLAAAEKTLGGADAPASTTADGVSWRSYRHGLVFWSNTRKALTVKTKIARAWADTGWENGPLGYPAGEEYRSGSDLRQKFDGGIIGVRSDGTAYRLDHDAVPASFTVAGAGWGHGVGLSQYGARAMAVNGYTARGIIEHYYTGAEVSAWSAYAASDIRVQLLQSATASATVSGGSLRLSDGARTVTASAGAKVSFSVSGGKARYTVTKVTSATGGLQDEVKDGTLTATAAGAVGLTWQGTRAWASTAKAVVSVPKASGGTGTVGYRHGRLEAKVVGGMVNLVNILRLNDEYLYGLAEVPSSWPLETRKVQAIAGRTYALRKMGTVRSSCDCNVVDEVGDQKFTGWNKESEGTNAYYGNRWKEAVDATVTRNAAGTPTKAQVVTYKGALAQTYYSSSNGGHSRSSADVWGGSVPYLVGKADKWSLHADAGNPNASWSTSITQAQAAKVFGLDDVARITYAQNPDTTIKTATATSSNGTTSTVSGTAFRFTAVWAGGNYPKSPWIKKVTASSAPAVSQGISARSHCSVTVAAGRSIQDAVNRQPQGAVVCLGSGRFNTGNVVLKARQTLVGAGSSATHLDGSVSVTTTKSGRLYRIKSTWVPTSDSGSAACKSGYKCNTAQMLFRNGAHLVPVSSKSKVQSGTYWVDHKYRTVWTGQASSSKVSYALGARSYAVKAGTWSRVGRLNVVAYANGTDTGALILSGAHSQVFSARVAVNHGAGIRITGASASVTGTTVKLNGQAGIAVARTRDVVVSTSILTSNGWAGYAPGRYTGGLAAYRATVTLSGSTLSHNTGAGSSGIRSTGSSTVTKSSVTTRGNK
;
A
#
# COMPACT_ATOMS: atom_id res chain seq x y z
N MET A 1 -20.44 65.61 -23.05
CA MET A 1 -19.32 66.52 -23.37
C MET A 1 -18.08 65.64 -23.61
N ARG A 2 -17.84 65.24 -24.87
CA ARG A 2 -16.58 65.39 -25.64
C ARG A 2 -15.38 64.61 -25.04
N ILE A 3 -14.71 63.65 -25.69
CA ILE A 3 -14.35 63.49 -27.11
C ILE A 3 -13.92 62.02 -27.41
N SER A 4 -14.18 61.59 -28.66
CA SER A 4 -13.75 60.36 -29.34
C SER A 4 -12.22 60.28 -29.51
N VAL A 5 -11.59 59.17 -29.90
CA VAL A 5 -11.15 58.95 -31.30
C VAL A 5 -10.77 57.48 -31.50
N ARG A 6 -11.27 56.92 -32.61
CA ARG A 6 -10.84 55.68 -33.26
C ARG A 6 -9.56 55.90 -34.05
N THR A 7 -8.69 54.90 -34.11
CA THR A 7 -7.82 54.66 -35.28
C THR A 7 -7.73 53.16 -35.55
N ALA A 8 -8.11 52.78 -36.76
CA ALA A 8 -7.91 51.48 -37.36
C ALA A 8 -6.86 51.62 -38.47
N VAL A 9 -5.89 50.71 -38.55
CA VAL A 9 -5.19 50.34 -39.80
C VAL A 9 -4.80 48.86 -39.72
N ALA A 10 -4.98 48.17 -40.83
CA ALA A 10 -4.91 46.73 -41.02
C ALA A 10 -3.52 46.22 -41.48
N ALA A 11 -3.35 44.90 -41.30
CA ALA A 11 -2.58 43.94 -42.11
C ALA A 11 -1.03 43.95 -42.05
N LEU A 12 -0.40 42.84 -41.66
CA LEU A 12 0.00 41.76 -42.58
C LEU A 12 0.59 40.54 -41.84
N ALA A 13 0.51 39.40 -42.52
CA ALA A 13 0.90 38.03 -42.21
C ALA A 13 2.28 37.77 -41.59
N ALA A 14 2.35 36.79 -40.67
CA ALA A 14 3.17 35.55 -40.80
C ALA A 14 3.17 34.75 -39.49
N ALA A 15 2.16 33.91 -39.28
CA ALA A 15 2.20 32.90 -38.21
C ALA A 15 2.81 31.61 -38.75
N LEU A 16 4.03 31.29 -38.30
CA LEU A 16 4.62 29.96 -38.45
C LEU A 16 3.74 28.92 -37.74
N LEU A 17 3.01 28.14 -38.52
CA LEU A 17 2.34 26.90 -38.08
C LEU A 17 3.41 25.80 -37.90
N LEU A 18 3.92 25.65 -36.69
CA LEU A 18 4.51 24.39 -36.25
C LEU A 18 3.37 23.40 -35.95
N PRO A 19 3.34 22.19 -36.54
CA PRO A 19 2.34 21.20 -36.19
C PRO A 19 2.66 20.68 -34.78
N ALA A 20 1.88 21.12 -33.80
CA ALA A 20 1.84 20.49 -32.49
C ALA A 20 1.31 19.07 -32.68
N LEU A 21 2.20 18.08 -32.67
CA LEU A 21 1.87 16.68 -32.45
C LEU A 21 1.20 16.59 -31.07
N ALA A 22 -0.13 16.62 -31.04
CA ALA A 22 -0.90 16.21 -29.91
C ALA A 22 -0.69 14.71 -29.69
N VAL A 23 0.33 14.36 -28.90
CA VAL A 23 0.43 13.04 -28.30
C VAL A 23 -0.72 12.96 -27.30
N ALA A 24 -1.81 12.30 -27.70
CA ALA A 24 -2.88 11.95 -26.78
C ALA A 24 -2.27 11.12 -25.65
N ALA A 25 -2.15 11.71 -24.46
CA ALA A 25 -1.83 10.97 -23.25
C ALA A 25 -2.91 9.87 -23.08
N PRO A 26 -2.53 8.62 -22.79
CA PRO A 26 -3.52 7.58 -22.56
C PRO A 26 -4.30 7.94 -21.30
N VAL A 27 -5.59 8.23 -21.47
CA VAL A 27 -6.53 8.37 -20.35
C VAL A 27 -6.58 7.01 -19.65
N ALA A 28 -5.95 6.91 -18.49
CA ALA A 28 -6.10 5.73 -17.64
C ALA A 28 -7.56 5.72 -17.13
N SER A 29 -8.39 4.83 -17.66
CA SER A 29 -9.71 4.59 -17.11
C SER A 29 -9.59 4.09 -15.67
N ALA A 30 -10.35 4.72 -14.77
CA ALA A 30 -10.43 4.31 -13.37
C ALA A 30 -10.85 2.82 -13.28
N PRO A 31 -10.30 2.03 -12.34
CA PRO A 31 -10.69 0.64 -12.18
C PRO A 31 -12.18 0.53 -11.85
N VAL A 32 -12.85 -0.48 -12.40
CA VAL A 32 -14.24 -0.79 -12.07
C VAL A 32 -14.25 -1.38 -10.66
N ALA A 33 -14.99 -0.78 -9.73
CA ALA A 33 -15.07 -1.29 -8.36
C ALA A 33 -15.70 -2.69 -8.33
N ALA A 34 -15.06 -3.66 -7.67
CA ALA A 34 -15.52 -5.04 -7.55
C ALA A 34 -16.97 -5.15 -7.04
N ALA A 35 -17.76 -6.07 -7.60
CA ALA A 35 -19.12 -6.33 -7.12
C ALA A 35 -19.14 -6.95 -5.71
N SER A 36 -20.25 -6.83 -4.97
CA SER A 36 -20.49 -7.62 -3.75
C SER A 36 -20.85 -9.06 -4.12
N THR A 37 -20.51 -10.03 -3.26
CA THR A 37 -20.91 -11.44 -3.45
C THR A 37 -22.42 -11.66 -3.42
N ALA A 38 -23.18 -10.78 -2.75
CA ALA A 38 -24.63 -10.86 -2.57
C ALA A 38 -25.45 -10.05 -3.60
N GLY A 39 -24.85 -9.57 -4.70
CA GLY A 39 -25.51 -8.66 -5.65
C GLY A 39 -25.67 -9.22 -7.06
N ASP A 40 -26.62 -8.67 -7.82
CA ASP A 40 -26.69 -8.84 -9.27
C ASP A 40 -25.46 -8.19 -9.93
N ASN A 41 -24.66 -8.99 -10.62
CA ASN A 41 -23.44 -8.54 -11.30
C ASN A 41 -23.72 -7.65 -12.52
N THR A 42 -24.99 -7.43 -12.90
CA THR A 42 -25.39 -6.67 -14.10
C THR A 42 -24.76 -5.27 -14.18
N ALA A 43 -24.81 -4.48 -13.10
CA ALA A 43 -24.23 -3.13 -13.10
C ALA A 43 -22.70 -3.15 -13.31
N TYR A 44 -22.04 -4.11 -12.65
CA TYR A 44 -20.60 -4.30 -12.78
C TYR A 44 -20.23 -4.72 -14.21
N LEU A 45 -20.93 -5.70 -14.77
CA LEU A 45 -20.70 -6.21 -16.12
C LEU A 45 -20.91 -5.11 -17.17
N ALA A 46 -21.92 -4.25 -16.99
CA ALA A 46 -22.14 -3.09 -17.87
C ALA A 46 -20.99 -2.06 -17.78
N ALA A 47 -20.46 -1.81 -16.58
CA ALA A 47 -19.31 -0.92 -16.40
C ALA A 47 -18.01 -1.54 -16.95
N ALA A 48 -17.81 -2.83 -16.74
CA ALA A 48 -16.68 -3.59 -17.28
C ALA A 48 -16.72 -3.62 -18.81
N GLU A 49 -17.90 -3.76 -19.43
CA GLU A 49 -18.05 -3.71 -20.89
C GLU A 49 -17.66 -2.34 -21.48
N LYS A 50 -17.97 -1.24 -20.78
CA LYS A 50 -17.49 0.10 -21.18
C LYS A 50 -15.97 0.23 -21.05
N THR A 51 -15.40 -0.34 -19.99
CA THR A 51 -13.99 -0.16 -19.63
C THR A 51 -13.05 -1.08 -20.42
N LEU A 52 -13.45 -2.34 -20.62
CA LEU A 52 -12.71 -3.36 -21.34
C LEU A 52 -13.02 -3.36 -22.84
N GLY A 53 -13.99 -2.55 -23.28
CA GLY A 53 -14.55 -2.58 -24.62
C GLY A 53 -15.53 -3.73 -24.83
N GLY A 54 -16.15 -3.78 -26.00
CA GLY A 54 -17.16 -4.80 -26.33
C GLY A 54 -16.64 -6.24 -26.23
N ALA A 55 -17.56 -7.19 -26.04
CA ALA A 55 -17.20 -8.59 -25.95
C ALA A 55 -16.66 -9.17 -27.26
N ASP A 56 -15.58 -9.94 -27.14
CA ASP A 56 -14.96 -10.66 -28.26
C ASP A 56 -15.36 -12.14 -28.30
N ALA A 57 -15.97 -12.66 -27.22
CA ALA A 57 -16.52 -14.01 -27.17
C ALA A 57 -17.76 -14.08 -26.26
N PRO A 58 -18.68 -15.05 -26.48
CA PRO A 58 -19.76 -15.34 -25.54
C PRO A 58 -19.25 -15.68 -24.15
N ALA A 59 -20.11 -15.51 -23.14
CA ALA A 59 -19.83 -16.01 -21.80
C ALA A 59 -19.75 -17.54 -21.82
N SER A 60 -18.93 -18.10 -20.93
CA SER A 60 -18.75 -19.53 -20.72
C SER A 60 -18.59 -19.79 -19.23
N THR A 61 -18.74 -21.04 -18.82
CA THR A 61 -18.58 -21.46 -17.42
C THR A 61 -17.37 -22.39 -17.28
N THR A 62 -16.63 -22.25 -16.18
CA THR A 62 -15.58 -23.18 -15.76
C THR A 62 -16.18 -24.49 -15.22
N ALA A 63 -15.35 -25.51 -14.98
CA ALA A 63 -15.83 -26.81 -14.49
C ALA A 63 -16.45 -26.74 -13.08
N ASP A 64 -15.99 -25.80 -12.25
CA ASP A 64 -16.47 -25.51 -10.89
C ASP A 64 -17.59 -24.45 -10.85
N GLY A 65 -18.18 -24.09 -11.99
CA GLY A 65 -19.38 -23.25 -12.05
C GLY A 65 -19.13 -21.74 -12.05
N VAL A 66 -17.89 -21.28 -12.17
CA VAL A 66 -17.57 -19.85 -12.28
C VAL A 66 -17.77 -19.39 -13.72
N SER A 67 -18.57 -18.34 -13.89
CA SER A 67 -18.82 -17.73 -15.19
C SER A 67 -17.67 -16.81 -15.59
N TRP A 68 -17.36 -16.76 -16.88
CA TRP A 68 -16.37 -15.84 -17.43
C TRP A 68 -16.75 -15.35 -18.82
N ARG A 69 -16.32 -14.12 -19.18
CA ARG A 69 -16.57 -13.51 -20.50
C ARG A 69 -15.33 -12.74 -20.96
N SER A 70 -15.02 -12.88 -22.25
CA SER A 70 -13.89 -12.18 -22.88
C SER A 70 -14.32 -10.85 -23.50
N TYR A 71 -13.55 -9.81 -23.21
CA TYR A 71 -13.70 -8.46 -23.75
C TYR A 71 -12.43 -8.05 -24.51
N ARG A 72 -12.47 -6.93 -25.23
CA ARG A 72 -11.34 -6.46 -26.05
C ARG A 72 -10.05 -6.25 -25.25
N HIS A 73 -10.14 -5.76 -24.01
CA HIS A 73 -8.97 -5.41 -23.18
C HIS A 73 -8.81 -6.26 -21.90
N GLY A 74 -9.48 -7.41 -21.85
CA GLY A 74 -9.40 -8.30 -20.69
C GLY A 74 -10.58 -9.26 -20.63
N LEU A 75 -10.89 -9.70 -19.43
CA LEU A 75 -11.95 -10.66 -19.16
C LEU A 75 -12.54 -10.39 -17.78
N VAL A 76 -13.73 -10.93 -17.53
CA VAL A 76 -14.39 -10.87 -16.22
C VAL A 76 -14.70 -12.28 -15.77
N PHE A 77 -14.45 -12.58 -14.49
CA PHE A 77 -14.87 -13.81 -13.81
C PHE A 77 -15.89 -13.46 -12.71
N TRP A 78 -16.94 -14.27 -12.54
CA TRP A 78 -17.96 -14.08 -11.50
C TRP A 78 -18.72 -15.37 -11.16
N SER A 79 -19.30 -15.46 -9.97
CA SER A 79 -20.26 -16.50 -9.59
C SER A 79 -21.20 -15.99 -8.49
N ASN A 80 -22.11 -16.84 -7.99
CA ASN A 80 -22.95 -16.51 -6.83
C ASN A 80 -22.16 -16.48 -5.51
N THR A 81 -20.95 -17.02 -5.49
CA THR A 81 -20.09 -17.10 -4.30
C THR A 81 -18.84 -16.22 -4.42
N ARG A 82 -18.61 -15.59 -5.58
CA ARG A 82 -17.42 -14.78 -5.86
C ARG A 82 -17.80 -13.48 -6.55
N LYS A 83 -17.14 -12.40 -6.13
CA LYS A 83 -17.29 -11.07 -6.72
C LYS A 83 -16.96 -11.10 -8.21
N ALA A 84 -17.70 -10.34 -9.01
CA ALA A 84 -17.27 -10.05 -10.37
C ALA A 84 -16.01 -9.18 -10.34
N LEU A 85 -14.96 -9.63 -11.03
CA LEU A 85 -13.64 -8.98 -11.07
C LEU A 85 -13.08 -8.94 -12.49
N THR A 86 -12.48 -7.80 -12.87
CA THR A 86 -11.80 -7.68 -14.16
C THR A 86 -10.39 -8.26 -14.09
N VAL A 87 -9.92 -8.88 -15.16
CA VAL A 87 -8.50 -9.23 -15.34
C VAL A 87 -8.06 -8.68 -16.70
N LYS A 88 -7.25 -7.62 -16.69
CA LYS A 88 -6.80 -6.94 -17.92
C LYS A 88 -5.71 -7.73 -18.63
N THR A 89 -5.55 -7.50 -19.93
CA THR A 89 -4.74 -8.34 -20.82
C THR A 89 -3.31 -8.64 -20.33
N LYS A 90 -2.61 -7.69 -19.69
CA LYS A 90 -1.25 -7.92 -19.18
C LYS A 90 -1.21 -8.97 -18.06
N ILE A 91 -2.05 -8.80 -17.04
CA ILE A 91 -2.18 -9.76 -15.94
C ILE A 91 -2.77 -11.08 -16.43
N ALA A 92 -3.79 -11.04 -17.29
CA ALA A 92 -4.42 -12.25 -17.84
C ALA A 92 -3.42 -13.15 -18.57
N ARG A 93 -2.45 -12.57 -19.31
CA ARG A 93 -1.38 -13.32 -19.98
C ARG A 93 -0.43 -13.98 -18.99
N ALA A 94 -0.06 -13.27 -17.92
CA ALA A 94 0.77 -13.84 -16.87
C ALA A 94 0.04 -14.96 -16.10
N TRP A 95 -1.25 -14.77 -15.81
CA TRP A 95 -2.09 -15.79 -15.18
C TRP A 95 -2.28 -17.03 -16.05
N ALA A 96 -2.34 -16.86 -17.38
CA ALA A 96 -2.35 -17.98 -18.31
C ALA A 96 -1.08 -18.84 -18.23
N ASP A 97 0.08 -18.24 -17.92
CA ASP A 97 1.35 -18.95 -17.71
C ASP A 97 1.42 -19.67 -16.36
N THR A 98 0.46 -19.44 -15.44
CA THR A 98 0.36 -20.18 -14.19
C THR A 98 -0.69 -21.29 -14.22
N GLY A 99 -1.38 -21.51 -15.35
CA GLY A 99 -2.47 -22.49 -15.46
C GLY A 99 -3.85 -21.94 -15.10
N TRP A 100 -4.02 -20.61 -15.14
CA TRP A 100 -5.27 -19.92 -14.82
C TRP A 100 -5.83 -20.30 -13.43
N GLU A 101 -7.14 -20.50 -13.32
CA GLU A 101 -7.85 -20.89 -12.10
C GLU A 101 -7.46 -22.26 -11.58
N ASN A 102 -6.95 -23.14 -12.45
CA ASN A 102 -6.47 -24.45 -12.06
C ASN A 102 -5.01 -24.42 -11.58
N GLY A 103 -4.38 -23.25 -11.68
CA GLY A 103 -3.02 -22.98 -11.22
C GLY A 103 -2.95 -22.70 -9.72
N PRO A 104 -1.74 -22.50 -9.18
CA PRO A 104 -1.53 -22.27 -7.75
C PRO A 104 -2.14 -20.96 -7.22
N LEU A 105 -2.54 -20.05 -8.12
CA LEU A 105 -3.09 -18.75 -7.74
C LEU A 105 -4.62 -18.75 -7.62
N GLY A 106 -5.34 -19.70 -8.23
CA GLY A 106 -6.81 -19.70 -8.22
C GLY A 106 -7.40 -18.48 -8.95
N TYR A 107 -8.56 -17.99 -8.48
CA TYR A 107 -9.30 -16.89 -9.10
C TYR A 107 -8.81 -15.51 -8.64
N PRO A 108 -9.10 -14.43 -9.40
CA PRO A 108 -8.87 -13.08 -8.92
C PRO A 108 -9.64 -12.83 -7.61
N ALA A 109 -9.00 -12.13 -6.67
CA ALA A 109 -9.54 -11.78 -5.35
C ALA A 109 -9.64 -10.26 -5.14
N GLY A 110 -9.13 -9.46 -6.08
CA GLY A 110 -9.26 -8.01 -6.10
C GLY A 110 -9.00 -7.43 -7.48
N GLU A 111 -9.32 -6.15 -7.66
CA GLU A 111 -9.03 -5.42 -8.90
C GLU A 111 -7.53 -5.17 -9.09
N GLU A 112 -7.14 -4.85 -10.33
CA GLU A 112 -5.78 -4.43 -10.66
C GLU A 112 -5.43 -3.10 -9.94
N TYR A 113 -4.23 -3.03 -9.35
CA TYR A 113 -3.69 -1.87 -8.66
C TYR A 113 -2.22 -1.62 -9.01
N ARG A 114 -1.71 -0.44 -8.64
CA ARG A 114 -0.30 -0.09 -8.81
C ARG A 114 0.49 -0.21 -7.51
N SER A 115 1.69 -0.79 -7.61
CA SER A 115 2.70 -0.80 -6.56
C SER A 115 4.02 -0.28 -7.13
N GLY A 116 4.33 0.99 -6.86
CA GLY A 116 5.37 1.71 -7.59
C GLY A 116 5.04 1.78 -9.10
N SER A 117 6.00 1.40 -9.94
CA SER A 117 5.83 1.28 -11.40
C SER A 117 5.03 0.05 -11.85
N ASP A 118 4.93 -0.96 -10.97
CA ASP A 118 4.41 -2.27 -11.34
C ASP A 118 2.88 -2.30 -11.30
N LEU A 119 2.29 -3.03 -12.25
CA LEU A 119 0.89 -3.42 -12.22
C LEU A 119 0.77 -4.72 -11.42
N ARG A 120 -0.12 -4.76 -10.43
CA ARG A 120 -0.37 -5.95 -9.61
C ARG A 120 -1.84 -6.27 -9.55
N GLN A 121 -2.16 -7.54 -9.38
CA GLN A 121 -3.50 -7.99 -9.06
C GLN A 121 -3.45 -9.17 -8.10
N LYS A 122 -4.35 -9.15 -7.12
CA LYS A 122 -4.47 -10.20 -6.13
C LYS A 122 -5.35 -11.34 -6.63
N PHE A 123 -4.92 -12.56 -6.32
CA PHE A 123 -5.60 -13.82 -6.55
C PHE A 123 -5.75 -14.59 -5.22
N ASP A 124 -6.57 -15.65 -5.21
CA ASP A 124 -6.82 -16.47 -4.02
C ASP A 124 -5.50 -16.97 -3.37
N GLY A 125 -4.54 -17.41 -4.20
CA GLY A 125 -3.26 -18.00 -3.77
C GLY A 125 -2.04 -17.09 -3.90
N GLY A 126 -2.22 -15.77 -4.08
CA GLY A 126 -1.08 -14.83 -4.13
C GLY A 126 -1.32 -13.62 -5.02
N ILE A 127 -0.25 -13.04 -5.57
CA ILE A 127 -0.28 -11.83 -6.39
C ILE A 127 0.46 -12.06 -7.69
N ILE A 128 -0.12 -11.62 -8.80
CA ILE A 128 0.60 -11.47 -10.07
C ILE A 128 1.04 -10.02 -10.20
N GLY A 129 2.32 -9.82 -10.48
CA GLY A 129 2.89 -8.53 -10.83
C GLY A 129 3.45 -8.53 -12.25
N VAL A 130 3.30 -7.40 -12.95
CA VAL A 130 3.91 -7.13 -14.25
C VAL A 130 4.68 -5.82 -14.17
N ARG A 131 5.99 -5.90 -14.41
CA ARG A 131 6.91 -4.77 -14.44
C ARG A 131 6.68 -3.89 -15.68
N SER A 132 7.26 -2.69 -15.67
CA SER A 132 7.17 -1.75 -16.80
C SER A 132 7.75 -2.30 -18.10
N ASP A 133 8.76 -3.17 -18.02
CA ASP A 133 9.37 -3.89 -19.16
C ASP A 133 8.52 -5.06 -19.67
N GLY A 134 7.41 -5.39 -19.00
CA GLY A 134 6.53 -6.51 -19.32
C GLY A 134 6.88 -7.83 -18.63
N THR A 135 7.95 -7.88 -17.84
CA THR A 135 8.34 -9.08 -17.09
C THR A 135 7.30 -9.38 -16.00
N ALA A 136 6.73 -10.58 -16.06
CA ALA A 136 5.75 -11.07 -15.09
C ALA A 136 6.41 -11.85 -13.94
N TYR A 137 5.88 -11.68 -12.73
CA TYR A 137 6.30 -12.40 -11.53
C TYR A 137 5.11 -12.72 -10.64
N ARG A 138 5.27 -13.71 -9.75
CA ARG A 138 4.31 -14.00 -8.68
C ARG A 138 4.93 -13.72 -7.31
N LEU A 139 4.07 -13.34 -6.37
CA LEU A 139 4.36 -13.21 -4.93
C LEU A 139 3.34 -14.04 -4.15
N ASP A 140 3.74 -14.64 -3.03
CA ASP A 140 2.81 -15.32 -2.12
C ASP A 140 1.94 -14.29 -1.36
N HIS A 141 2.50 -13.13 -1.04
CA HIS A 141 1.82 -11.96 -0.45
C HIS A 141 2.55 -10.65 -0.83
N ASP A 142 1.91 -9.49 -0.63
CA ASP A 142 2.61 -8.20 -0.79
C ASP A 142 3.75 -8.07 0.25
N ALA A 143 4.82 -7.35 -0.08
CA ALA A 143 5.94 -7.18 0.85
C ALA A 143 5.46 -6.54 2.16
N VAL A 144 5.55 -7.26 3.28
CA VAL A 144 5.21 -6.72 4.61
C VAL A 144 6.45 -6.04 5.19
N PRO A 145 6.45 -4.71 5.37
CA PRO A 145 7.54 -4.02 6.03
C PRO A 145 7.67 -4.44 7.50
N ALA A 146 8.90 -4.60 7.98
CA ALA A 146 9.17 -4.90 9.39
C ALA A 146 8.80 -3.73 10.32
N SER A 147 8.82 -2.49 9.81
CA SER A 147 8.44 -1.30 10.56
C SER A 147 8.04 -0.13 9.66
N PHE A 148 7.46 0.90 10.27
CA PHE A 148 7.13 2.19 9.67
C PHE A 148 7.79 3.32 10.45
N THR A 149 8.57 4.15 9.78
CA THR A 149 9.07 5.40 10.35
C THR A 149 8.03 6.50 10.19
N VAL A 150 7.60 7.07 11.31
CA VAL A 150 6.68 8.22 11.37
C VAL A 150 7.47 9.44 11.79
N ALA A 151 7.37 10.52 11.02
CA ALA A 151 8.00 11.80 11.32
C ALA A 151 6.94 12.90 11.51
N GLY A 152 7.23 13.80 12.44
CA GLY A 152 6.32 14.89 12.82
C GLY A 152 7.00 16.03 13.57
N ALA A 153 6.21 16.89 14.17
CA ALA A 153 6.65 18.02 15.00
C ALA A 153 5.73 18.18 16.23
N GLY A 154 6.10 18.98 17.22
CA GLY A 154 5.31 19.24 18.43
C GLY A 154 5.27 18.08 19.43
N TRP A 155 4.72 18.36 20.62
CA TRP A 155 4.53 17.38 21.69
C TRP A 155 3.39 17.82 22.62
N GLY A 156 2.45 16.92 22.89
CA GLY A 156 1.26 17.18 23.71
C GLY A 156 -0.02 17.34 22.88
N HIS A 157 -1.09 17.84 23.50
CA HIS A 157 -2.42 17.87 22.86
C HIS A 157 -2.62 19.06 21.91
N GLY A 158 -1.84 20.14 22.05
CA GLY A 158 -1.81 21.25 21.11
C GLY A 158 -2.86 22.34 21.30
N VAL A 159 -3.65 22.29 22.38
CA VAL A 159 -4.73 23.25 22.63
C VAL A 159 -4.21 24.34 23.57
N GLY A 160 -4.43 25.60 23.20
CA GLY A 160 -3.98 26.75 24.00
C GLY A 160 -2.46 26.99 23.91
N LEU A 161 -1.85 27.23 25.06
CA LEU A 161 -0.48 27.71 25.18
C LEU A 161 0.56 26.63 24.79
N SER A 162 1.49 27.02 23.92
CA SER A 162 2.72 26.27 23.64
C SER A 162 3.82 26.74 24.58
N GLN A 163 4.32 25.88 25.47
CA GLN A 163 5.35 26.25 26.43
C GLN A 163 6.66 26.67 25.73
N TYR A 164 7.08 25.92 24.71
CA TYR A 164 8.24 26.28 23.89
C TYR A 164 7.99 27.51 23.01
N GLY A 165 6.77 27.69 22.50
CA GLY A 165 6.43 28.91 21.76
C GLY A 165 6.44 30.15 22.64
N ALA A 166 5.91 30.06 23.87
CA ALA A 166 6.01 31.10 24.89
C ALA A 166 7.46 31.45 25.25
N ARG A 167 8.35 30.45 25.28
CA ARG A 167 9.80 30.69 25.44
C ARG A 167 10.35 31.51 24.28
N ALA A 168 10.07 31.13 23.03
CA ALA A 168 10.54 31.88 21.86
C ALA A 168 10.04 33.32 21.87
N MET A 169 8.75 33.54 22.16
CA MET A 169 8.18 34.88 22.27
C MET A 169 8.84 35.69 23.39
N ALA A 170 9.07 35.11 24.56
CA ALA A 170 9.74 35.80 25.66
C ALA A 170 11.20 36.19 25.33
N VAL A 171 11.94 35.31 24.65
CA VAL A 171 13.29 35.63 24.14
C VAL A 171 13.24 36.78 23.13
N ASN A 172 12.16 36.88 22.37
CA ASN A 172 11.90 37.94 21.39
C ASN A 172 11.19 39.17 22.00
N GLY A 173 11.28 39.37 23.31
CA GLY A 173 10.85 40.61 24.00
C GLY A 173 9.36 40.73 24.32
N TYR A 174 8.55 39.69 24.08
CA TYR A 174 7.13 39.73 24.45
C TYR A 174 6.95 39.60 25.96
N THR A 175 6.06 40.41 26.52
CA THR A 175 5.67 40.33 27.93
C THR A 175 4.76 39.14 28.19
N ALA A 176 4.66 38.70 29.45
CA ALA A 176 3.79 37.61 29.85
C ALA A 176 2.32 37.84 29.47
N ARG A 177 1.84 39.09 29.59
CA ARG A 177 0.51 39.51 29.13
C ARG A 177 0.37 39.27 27.62
N GLY A 178 1.30 39.81 26.81
CA GLY A 178 1.24 39.66 25.36
C GLY A 178 1.32 38.21 24.88
N ILE A 179 2.07 37.36 25.59
CA ILE A 179 2.14 35.92 25.28
C ILE A 179 0.82 35.21 25.61
N ILE A 180 0.23 35.49 26.77
CA ILE A 180 -1.06 34.89 27.16
C ILE A 180 -2.16 35.30 26.19
N GLU A 181 -2.28 36.59 25.90
CA GLU A 181 -3.30 37.13 24.99
C GLU A 181 -3.08 36.64 23.55
N HIS A 182 -1.83 36.36 23.16
CA HIS A 182 -1.55 35.67 21.92
C HIS A 182 -2.17 34.27 21.93
N TYR A 183 -1.88 33.42 22.92
CA TYR A 183 -2.31 32.00 22.93
C TYR A 183 -3.78 31.78 23.29
N TYR A 184 -4.39 32.67 24.05
CA TYR A 184 -5.78 32.62 24.47
C TYR A 184 -6.53 33.82 23.87
N THR A 185 -6.74 33.80 22.55
CA THR A 185 -7.26 34.96 21.80
C THR A 185 -8.58 35.47 22.38
N GLY A 186 -8.61 36.76 22.76
CA GLY A 186 -9.78 37.41 23.35
C GLY A 186 -9.93 37.21 24.86
N ALA A 187 -9.08 36.40 25.49
CA ALA A 187 -8.89 36.40 26.94
C ALA A 187 -7.84 37.45 27.33
N GLU A 188 -7.84 37.87 28.59
CA GLU A 188 -7.00 38.95 29.11
C GLU A 188 -6.35 38.55 30.44
N VAL A 189 -5.26 39.23 30.82
CA VAL A 189 -4.63 39.07 32.13
C VAL A 189 -5.22 40.06 33.14
N SER A 190 -5.94 39.53 34.13
CA SER A 190 -6.67 40.30 35.15
C SER A 190 -6.15 40.03 36.56
N ALA A 191 -6.31 41.00 37.47
CA ALA A 191 -6.06 40.81 38.89
C ALA A 191 -7.30 40.21 39.58
N TRP A 192 -7.15 39.08 40.24
CA TRP A 192 -8.23 38.31 40.84
C TRP A 192 -8.07 38.20 42.36
N SER A 193 -9.10 38.59 43.11
CA SER A 193 -9.10 38.59 44.57
C SER A 193 -9.78 37.35 45.17
N ALA A 194 -10.74 36.73 44.46
CA ALA A 194 -11.43 35.56 44.99
C ALA A 194 -10.44 34.39 45.14
N TYR A 195 -10.50 33.71 46.29
CA TYR A 195 -9.57 32.65 46.69
C TYR A 195 -8.09 33.08 46.80
N ALA A 196 -7.79 34.38 46.92
CA ALA A 196 -6.41 34.87 46.97
C ALA A 196 -5.57 34.17 48.05
N ALA A 197 -6.13 33.96 49.25
CA ALA A 197 -5.45 33.30 50.36
C ALA A 197 -5.99 31.88 50.68
N SER A 198 -6.81 31.29 49.80
CA SER A 198 -7.45 30.00 50.06
C SER A 198 -6.49 28.81 49.89
N ASP A 199 -6.79 27.74 50.63
CA ASP A 199 -6.07 26.47 50.55
C ASP A 199 -6.60 25.61 49.38
N ILE A 200 -5.69 25.02 48.60
CA ILE A 200 -5.94 24.00 47.59
C ILE A 200 -5.51 22.63 48.11
N ARG A 201 -6.29 21.59 47.80
CA ARG A 201 -6.00 20.19 48.11
C ARG A 201 -5.34 19.50 46.91
N VAL A 202 -4.09 19.09 47.06
CA VAL A 202 -3.29 18.39 46.03
C VAL A 202 -3.14 16.92 46.43
N GLN A 203 -3.75 16.00 45.68
CA GLN A 203 -3.51 14.56 45.91
C GLN A 203 -2.07 14.23 45.51
N LEU A 204 -1.34 13.59 46.43
CA LEU A 204 0.05 13.18 46.23
C LEU A 204 0.21 11.71 45.89
N LEU A 205 -0.67 10.85 46.40
CA LEU A 205 -0.70 9.41 46.12
C LEU A 205 -2.00 8.79 46.62
N GLN A 206 -2.37 7.68 46.00
CA GLN A 206 -3.42 6.77 46.48
C GLN A 206 -2.94 5.33 46.32
N SER A 207 -2.75 4.62 47.42
CA SER A 207 -2.11 3.29 47.42
C SER A 207 -2.50 2.45 48.65
N ALA A 208 -2.20 1.15 48.62
CA ALA A 208 -2.45 0.25 49.75
C ALA A 208 -1.71 0.68 51.03
N THR A 209 -0.50 1.23 50.88
CA THR A 209 0.30 1.81 51.96
C THR A 209 0.91 3.13 51.51
N ALA A 210 1.14 4.04 52.47
CA ALA A 210 1.80 5.32 52.23
C ALA A 210 2.80 5.63 53.36
N SER A 211 3.69 6.59 53.16
CA SER A 211 4.49 7.10 54.26
C SER A 211 4.91 8.55 54.08
N ALA A 212 5.25 9.19 55.18
CA ALA A 212 5.81 10.53 55.23
C ALA A 212 6.99 10.53 56.22
N THR A 213 8.13 11.09 55.83
CA THR A 213 9.33 11.18 56.66
C THR A 213 9.73 12.63 56.87
N VAL A 214 9.86 13.06 58.12
CA VAL A 214 10.31 14.43 58.43
C VAL A 214 11.84 14.49 58.49
N SER A 215 12.42 15.53 57.92
CA SER A 215 13.85 15.83 57.97
C SER A 215 14.06 17.27 58.40
N GLY A 216 14.94 17.48 59.39
CA GLY A 216 15.04 18.74 60.13
C GLY A 216 13.79 19.04 60.97
N GLY A 217 13.96 19.60 62.17
CA GLY A 217 12.85 19.95 63.06
C GLY A 217 11.96 18.77 63.47
N SER A 218 10.72 19.09 63.84
CA SER A 218 9.71 18.12 64.33
C SER A 218 8.42 18.11 63.49
N LEU A 219 7.72 16.98 63.55
CA LEU A 219 6.42 16.75 62.93
C LEU A 219 5.38 16.37 64.01
N ARG A 220 4.15 16.82 63.80
CA ARG A 220 2.99 16.53 64.64
C ARG A 220 1.91 15.86 63.81
N LEU A 221 1.48 14.69 64.26
CA LEU A 221 0.33 13.96 63.74
C LEU A 221 -0.88 14.22 64.64
N SER A 222 -2.07 14.37 64.05
CA SER A 222 -3.34 14.44 64.78
C SER A 222 -4.42 13.66 64.05
N ASP A 223 -5.21 12.87 64.78
CA ASP A 223 -6.34 12.09 64.25
C ASP A 223 -7.72 12.62 64.72
N GLY A 224 -7.75 13.86 65.19
CA GLY A 224 -8.95 14.56 65.69
C GLY A 224 -9.03 14.60 67.22
N ALA A 225 -8.78 13.48 67.90
CA ALA A 225 -8.83 13.41 69.37
C ALA A 225 -7.44 13.29 70.01
N ARG A 226 -6.46 12.80 69.25
CA ARG A 226 -5.13 12.46 69.75
C ARG A 226 -4.08 13.22 68.96
N THR A 227 -2.94 13.50 69.61
CA THR A 227 -1.83 14.20 68.99
C THR A 227 -0.53 13.48 69.31
N VAL A 228 0.35 13.33 68.32
CA VAL A 228 1.65 12.67 68.44
C VAL A 228 2.70 13.60 67.86
N THR A 229 3.70 13.98 68.65
CA THR A 229 4.86 14.75 68.18
C THR A 229 6.05 13.82 68.04
N ALA A 230 6.78 13.95 66.94
CA ALA A 230 7.95 13.16 66.62
C ALA A 230 9.09 14.05 66.09
N SER A 231 10.33 13.63 66.37
CA SER A 231 11.53 14.40 66.05
C SER A 231 12.08 14.11 64.64
N ALA A 232 13.17 14.79 64.27
CA ALA A 232 13.78 14.65 62.96
C ALA A 232 14.14 13.18 62.61
N GLY A 233 13.81 12.79 61.37
CA GLY A 233 13.96 11.43 60.86
C GLY A 233 12.84 10.49 61.28
N ALA A 234 11.78 10.97 61.93
CA ALA A 234 10.57 10.17 62.18
C ALA A 234 9.91 9.78 60.85
N LYS A 235 9.44 8.53 60.76
CA LYS A 235 8.64 8.02 59.65
C LYS A 235 7.23 7.73 60.16
N VAL A 236 6.25 8.35 59.50
CA VAL A 236 4.83 8.01 59.63
C VAL A 236 4.48 7.07 58.49
N SER A 237 4.09 5.85 58.79
CA SER A 237 3.63 4.86 57.81
C SER A 237 2.12 4.67 57.95
N PHE A 238 1.41 4.59 56.82
CA PHE A 238 -0.03 4.45 56.75
C PHE A 238 -0.41 3.15 56.02
N SER A 239 -1.47 2.50 56.49
CA SER A 239 -2.12 1.36 55.83
C SER A 239 -3.63 1.37 56.09
N VAL A 240 -4.36 0.48 55.43
CA VAL A 240 -5.81 0.32 55.65
C VAL A 240 -6.05 -0.86 56.60
N SER A 241 -6.87 -0.65 57.63
CA SER A 241 -7.29 -1.69 58.58
C SER A 241 -8.76 -1.49 58.94
N GLY A 242 -9.63 -2.47 58.65
CA GLY A 242 -11.07 -2.38 58.92
C GLY A 242 -11.75 -1.17 58.25
N GLY A 243 -11.30 -0.80 57.04
CA GLY A 243 -11.79 0.39 56.32
C GLY A 243 -11.30 1.74 56.87
N LYS A 244 -10.49 1.74 57.92
CA LYS A 244 -9.94 2.93 58.59
C LYS A 244 -8.44 3.08 58.32
N ALA A 245 -7.92 4.29 58.51
CA ALA A 245 -6.49 4.58 58.37
C ALA A 245 -5.73 4.10 59.62
N ARG A 246 -4.88 3.08 59.46
CA ARG A 246 -3.91 2.67 60.47
C ARG A 246 -2.61 3.44 60.23
N TYR A 247 -2.00 3.97 61.28
CA TYR A 247 -0.74 4.68 61.21
C TYR A 247 0.27 4.15 62.22
N THR A 248 1.56 4.18 61.83
CA THR A 248 2.70 3.88 62.69
C THR A 248 3.68 5.05 62.65
N VAL A 249 4.04 5.63 63.80
CA VAL A 249 4.97 6.75 63.93
C VAL A 249 6.21 6.28 64.68
N THR A 250 7.40 6.52 64.14
CA THR A 250 8.68 6.31 64.85
C THR A 250 9.21 7.59 65.45
N LYS A 251 10.18 7.48 66.39
CA LYS A 251 10.82 8.61 67.09
C LYS A 251 9.81 9.57 67.75
N VAL A 252 8.78 8.99 68.36
CA VAL A 252 7.78 9.73 69.13
C VAL A 252 8.43 10.38 70.35
N THR A 253 8.26 11.69 70.49
CA THR A 253 8.76 12.46 71.63
C THR A 253 7.66 12.79 72.64
N SER A 254 6.41 12.89 72.18
CA SER A 254 5.25 13.02 73.06
C SER A 254 3.98 12.56 72.36
N ALA A 255 3.03 12.01 73.12
CA ALA A 255 1.70 11.64 72.64
C ALA A 255 0.63 12.04 73.66
N THR A 256 -0.53 12.50 73.19
CA THR A 256 -1.66 12.93 74.03
C THR A 256 -2.95 12.19 73.64
N GLY A 257 -3.99 12.30 74.46
CA GLY A 257 -5.28 11.64 74.21
C GLY A 257 -5.26 10.13 74.52
N GLY A 258 -4.49 9.71 75.52
CA GLY A 258 -4.38 8.31 75.96
C GLY A 258 -3.32 7.47 75.25
N LEU A 259 -2.62 8.03 74.25
CA LEU A 259 -1.63 7.29 73.45
C LEU A 259 -0.22 7.21 74.08
N GLN A 260 0.05 7.91 75.19
CA GLN A 260 1.40 7.99 75.75
C GLN A 260 1.91 6.62 76.22
N ASP A 261 1.03 5.81 76.84
CA ASP A 261 1.35 4.46 77.32
C ASP A 261 1.41 3.43 76.18
N GLU A 262 0.89 3.78 75.00
CA GLU A 262 0.95 2.93 73.79
C GLU A 262 2.28 3.10 73.02
N VAL A 263 3.12 4.06 73.40
CA VAL A 263 4.45 4.27 72.80
C VAL A 263 5.43 3.21 73.32
N LYS A 264 5.92 2.35 72.44
CA LYS A 264 6.92 1.31 72.75
C LYS A 264 8.17 1.54 71.92
N ASP A 265 9.33 1.65 72.59
CA ASP A 265 10.63 1.90 71.97
C ASP A 265 10.62 3.11 71.00
N GLY A 266 9.94 4.18 71.42
CA GLY A 266 9.78 5.40 70.62
C GLY A 266 8.89 5.24 69.38
N THR A 267 8.14 4.14 69.28
CA THR A 267 7.23 3.83 68.17
C THR A 267 5.79 3.70 68.67
N LEU A 268 4.84 4.23 67.92
CA LEU A 268 3.41 4.18 68.22
C LEU A 268 2.65 3.67 67.00
N THR A 269 1.69 2.76 67.20
CA THR A 269 0.80 2.32 66.13
C THR A 269 -0.65 2.40 66.58
N ALA A 270 -1.48 3.14 65.84
CA ALA A 270 -2.90 3.27 66.15
C ALA A 270 -3.76 3.28 64.87
N THR A 271 -5.08 3.18 65.04
CA THR A 271 -6.05 3.28 63.95
C THR A 271 -6.95 4.48 64.18
N ALA A 272 -6.99 5.41 63.22
CA ALA A 272 -7.78 6.64 63.29
C ALA A 272 -9.25 6.39 62.96
N ALA A 273 -10.15 7.14 63.60
CA ALA A 273 -11.58 7.11 63.28
C ALA A 273 -11.91 7.87 61.98
N GLY A 274 -11.07 8.83 61.59
CA GLY A 274 -11.23 9.67 60.42
C GLY A 274 -9.91 9.97 59.72
N ALA A 275 -9.78 11.18 59.18
CA ALA A 275 -8.56 11.63 58.54
C ALA A 275 -7.43 11.89 59.56
N VAL A 276 -6.20 11.63 59.16
CA VAL A 276 -4.99 11.84 59.97
C VAL A 276 -4.22 13.02 59.39
N GLY A 277 -4.17 14.12 60.12
CA GLY A 277 -3.43 15.32 59.76
C GLY A 277 -1.96 15.25 60.18
N LEU A 278 -1.06 15.77 59.36
CA LEU A 278 0.35 15.95 59.66
C LEU A 278 0.73 17.42 59.45
N THR A 279 1.31 18.02 60.47
CA THR A 279 1.86 19.39 60.46
C THR A 279 3.33 19.33 60.86
N TRP A 280 4.15 20.23 60.35
CA TRP A 280 5.57 20.27 60.69
C TRP A 280 6.09 21.69 60.81
N GLN A 281 7.15 21.84 61.60
CA GLN A 281 7.74 23.12 61.92
C GLN A 281 8.18 23.90 60.68
N GLY A 282 7.89 25.21 60.70
CA GLY A 282 8.27 26.14 59.63
C GLY A 282 7.20 26.29 58.54
N THR A 283 6.02 25.70 58.72
CA THR A 283 4.84 25.88 57.86
C THR A 283 3.84 26.86 58.48
N ARG A 284 2.83 27.31 57.73
CA ARG A 284 1.70 28.08 58.30
C ARG A 284 0.91 27.31 59.36
N ALA A 285 0.87 25.98 59.25
CA ALA A 285 0.16 25.13 60.19
C ALA A 285 0.95 24.92 61.51
N TRP A 286 2.27 25.18 61.50
CA TRP A 286 3.12 25.19 62.69
C TRP A 286 4.27 26.17 62.52
N ALA A 287 4.04 27.42 62.91
CA ALA A 287 5.04 28.47 62.88
C ALA A 287 6.22 28.14 63.82
N SER A 288 7.43 28.17 63.28
CA SER A 288 8.69 27.92 64.01
C SER A 288 9.87 28.45 63.19
N THR A 289 10.97 28.80 63.86
CA THR A 289 12.25 29.13 63.20
C THR A 289 12.94 27.88 62.64
N ALA A 290 12.64 26.69 63.19
CA ALA A 290 13.10 25.42 62.65
C ALA A 290 12.40 25.10 61.33
N LYS A 291 13.17 24.79 60.28
CA LYS A 291 12.65 24.53 58.93
C LYS A 291 12.66 23.05 58.59
N ALA A 292 11.57 22.35 58.89
CA ALA A 292 11.39 20.95 58.55
C ALA A 292 11.01 20.74 57.07
N VAL A 293 11.35 19.58 56.51
CA VAL A 293 10.89 19.09 55.20
C VAL A 293 10.25 17.73 55.42
N VAL A 294 9.03 17.55 54.91
CA VAL A 294 8.38 16.23 54.89
C VAL A 294 8.51 15.62 53.51
N SER A 295 9.09 14.42 53.45
CA SER A 295 9.30 13.66 52.23
C SER A 295 8.28 12.53 52.11
N VAL A 296 7.63 12.43 50.95
CA VAL A 296 6.65 11.39 50.62
C VAL A 296 7.15 10.60 49.41
N PRO A 297 6.95 9.28 49.33
CA PRO A 297 7.22 8.51 48.12
C PRO A 297 6.48 9.08 46.90
N LYS A 298 7.08 8.96 45.71
CA LYS A 298 6.38 9.35 44.47
C LYS A 298 5.16 8.47 44.21
N ALA A 299 4.12 9.07 43.62
CA ALA A 299 2.93 8.36 43.18
C ALA A 299 3.24 7.30 42.11
N SER A 300 2.26 6.42 41.85
CA SER A 300 2.15 5.65 40.60
C SER A 300 3.38 4.80 40.21
N GLY A 301 4.09 4.24 41.19
CA GLY A 301 5.26 3.38 40.96
C GLY A 301 6.56 4.14 40.64
N GLY A 302 6.59 5.46 40.81
CA GLY A 302 7.81 6.25 40.69
C GLY A 302 8.83 5.92 41.78
N THR A 303 10.12 5.92 41.43
CA THR A 303 11.21 5.70 42.39
C THR A 303 11.64 7.01 43.08
N GLY A 304 11.89 6.94 44.39
CA GLY A 304 12.34 8.05 45.22
C GLY A 304 11.23 8.81 45.95
N THR A 305 11.56 9.99 46.47
CA THR A 305 10.66 10.82 47.28
C THR A 305 10.54 12.25 46.74
N VAL A 306 9.45 12.92 47.12
CA VAL A 306 9.20 14.35 46.90
C VAL A 306 9.12 15.02 48.27
N GLY A 307 9.87 16.10 48.45
CA GLY A 307 9.90 16.89 49.67
C GLY A 307 8.87 18.02 49.65
N TYR A 308 8.35 18.38 50.83
CA TYR A 308 7.42 19.49 51.02
C TYR A 308 7.88 20.37 52.19
N ARG A 309 7.96 21.68 51.93
CA ARG A 309 8.27 22.71 52.93
C ARG A 309 7.08 23.59 53.31
N HIS A 310 5.96 23.43 52.60
CA HIS A 310 4.76 24.23 52.79
C HIS A 310 3.55 23.32 52.98
N GLY A 311 2.50 23.90 53.56
CA GLY A 311 1.21 23.23 53.73
C GLY A 311 1.13 22.32 54.96
N ARG A 312 0.14 21.43 54.91
CA ARG A 312 -0.07 20.33 55.86
C ARG A 312 -0.53 19.09 55.08
N LEU A 313 -0.18 17.90 55.55
CA LEU A 313 -0.64 16.66 54.92
C LEU A 313 -1.88 16.13 55.62
N GLU A 314 -2.71 15.43 54.87
CA GLU A 314 -3.86 14.70 55.39
C GLU A 314 -3.90 13.32 54.74
N ALA A 315 -3.94 12.27 55.56
CA ALA A 315 -4.10 10.89 55.14
C ALA A 315 -5.52 10.42 55.45
N LYS A 316 -6.24 9.92 54.44
CA LYS A 316 -7.63 9.45 54.55
C LYS A 316 -7.83 8.18 53.73
N VAL A 317 -8.74 7.29 54.14
CA VAL A 317 -9.11 6.14 53.30
C VAL A 317 -10.12 6.59 52.24
N VAL A 318 -9.75 6.46 50.96
CA VAL A 318 -10.61 6.76 49.80
C VAL A 318 -10.55 5.59 48.84
N GLY A 319 -11.71 5.06 48.44
CA GLY A 319 -11.78 3.89 47.55
C GLY A 319 -11.07 2.65 48.09
N GLY A 320 -11.06 2.46 49.42
CA GLY A 320 -10.39 1.33 50.07
C GLY A 320 -8.86 1.43 50.15
N MET A 321 -8.26 2.54 49.75
CA MET A 321 -6.82 2.79 49.77
C MET A 321 -6.46 4.01 50.62
N VAL A 322 -5.21 4.08 51.11
CA VAL A 322 -4.69 5.29 51.75
C VAL A 322 -4.51 6.36 50.68
N ASN A 323 -5.15 7.50 50.89
CA ASN A 323 -5.04 8.68 50.07
C ASN A 323 -4.33 9.78 50.85
N LEU A 324 -3.22 10.30 50.33
CA LEU A 324 -2.45 11.37 50.95
C LEU A 324 -2.60 12.66 50.14
N VAL A 325 -3.01 13.73 50.82
CA VAL A 325 -3.28 15.04 50.23
C VAL A 325 -2.42 16.09 50.90
N ASN A 326 -1.80 16.99 50.12
CA ASN A 326 -1.16 18.19 50.62
C ASN A 326 -2.11 19.39 50.50
N ILE A 327 -2.31 20.10 51.59
CA ILE A 327 -3.20 21.25 51.69
C ILE A 327 -2.33 22.51 51.78
N LEU A 328 -2.37 23.33 50.73
CA LEU A 328 -1.43 24.43 50.47
C LEU A 328 -2.17 25.71 50.13
N ARG A 329 -1.66 26.89 50.51
CA ARG A 329 -2.18 28.15 49.99
C ARG A 329 -1.91 28.25 48.50
N LEU A 330 -2.96 28.47 47.72
CA LEU A 330 -2.91 28.32 46.26
C LEU A 330 -1.87 29.25 45.62
N ASN A 331 -1.94 30.55 45.90
CA ASN A 331 -1.23 31.56 45.11
C ASN A 331 0.29 31.63 45.35
N ASP A 332 0.80 30.94 46.36
CA ASP A 332 2.22 30.87 46.67
C ASP A 332 2.70 29.46 47.02
N GLU A 333 2.26 28.86 48.14
CA GLU A 333 2.74 27.55 48.59
C GLU A 333 2.58 26.46 47.51
N TYR A 334 1.42 26.43 46.84
CA TYR A 334 1.20 25.52 45.71
C TYR A 334 1.96 25.95 44.45
N LEU A 335 1.90 27.22 44.07
CA LEU A 335 2.56 27.71 42.85
C LEU A 335 4.09 27.58 42.90
N TYR A 336 4.72 27.70 44.07
CA TYR A 336 6.16 27.49 44.23
C TYR A 336 6.57 26.05 43.91
N GLY A 337 5.69 25.09 44.12
CA GLY A 337 5.91 23.68 43.80
C GLY A 337 5.50 23.25 42.39
N LEU A 338 4.90 24.13 41.59
CA LEU A 338 4.43 23.82 40.24
C LEU A 338 5.63 23.65 39.27
N ALA A 339 5.74 22.51 38.60
CA ALA A 339 6.94 22.08 37.88
C ALA A 339 6.67 21.77 36.39
N GLU A 340 5.99 22.69 35.70
CA GLU A 340 5.56 22.53 34.31
C GLU A 340 6.59 23.01 33.27
N VAL A 341 7.39 24.02 33.62
CA VAL A 341 8.47 24.55 32.78
C VAL A 341 9.78 24.61 33.56
N PRO A 342 10.95 24.50 32.89
CA PRO A 342 12.25 24.66 33.54
C PRO A 342 12.39 26.02 34.24
N SER A 343 12.93 26.01 35.45
CA SER A 343 13.16 27.24 36.21
C SER A 343 14.27 28.12 35.61
N SER A 344 15.09 27.58 34.71
CA SER A 344 16.13 28.31 33.98
C SER A 344 15.60 29.20 32.85
N TRP A 345 14.34 29.02 32.44
CA TRP A 345 13.73 29.75 31.33
C TRP A 345 13.55 31.25 31.62
N PRO A 346 13.37 32.09 30.57
CA PRO A 346 13.18 33.53 30.73
C PRO A 346 12.08 33.89 31.72
N LEU A 347 12.23 35.04 32.39
CA LEU A 347 11.29 35.50 33.42
C LEU A 347 9.85 35.55 32.89
N GLU A 348 9.64 36.13 31.73
CA GLU A 348 8.30 36.25 31.13
C GLU A 348 7.68 34.87 30.81
N THR A 349 8.46 33.88 30.37
CA THR A 349 7.93 32.51 30.18
C THR A 349 7.48 31.87 31.49
N ARG A 350 8.22 32.10 32.58
CA ARG A 350 7.85 31.57 33.90
C ARG A 350 6.62 32.27 34.46
N LYS A 351 6.48 33.59 34.27
CA LYS A 351 5.26 34.35 34.62
C LYS A 351 4.05 33.82 33.84
N VAL A 352 4.19 33.57 32.54
CA VAL A 352 3.14 32.96 31.71
C VAL A 352 2.67 31.63 32.31
N GLN A 353 3.61 30.74 32.65
CA GLN A 353 3.28 29.45 33.24
C GLN A 353 2.64 29.59 34.64
N ALA A 354 3.12 30.52 35.47
CA ALA A 354 2.53 30.78 36.78
C ALA A 354 1.09 31.30 36.68
N ILE A 355 0.81 32.25 35.78
CA ILE A 355 -0.54 32.80 35.56
C ILE A 355 -1.48 31.74 34.97
N ALA A 356 -1.05 31.03 33.91
CA ALA A 356 -1.84 29.98 33.28
C ALA A 356 -2.12 28.83 34.25
N GLY A 357 -1.11 28.38 34.99
CA GLY A 357 -1.23 27.31 35.97
C GLY A 357 -2.11 27.68 37.16
N ARG A 358 -1.97 28.90 37.68
CA ARG A 358 -2.86 29.44 38.72
C ARG A 358 -4.31 29.49 38.28
N THR A 359 -4.56 29.96 37.06
CA THR A 359 -5.92 30.03 36.51
C THR A 359 -6.54 28.65 36.39
N TYR A 360 -5.76 27.65 35.95
CA TYR A 360 -6.19 26.25 35.90
C TYR A 360 -6.59 25.75 37.29
N ALA A 361 -5.72 25.93 38.29
CA ALA A 361 -5.96 25.51 39.67
C ALA A 361 -7.19 26.19 40.28
N LEU A 362 -7.35 27.51 40.08
CA LEU A 362 -8.51 28.27 40.57
C LEU A 362 -9.84 27.76 40.00
N ARG A 363 -9.86 27.30 38.75
CA ARG A 363 -11.05 26.67 38.16
C ARG A 363 -11.43 25.34 38.81
N LYS A 364 -10.54 24.75 39.60
CA LYS A 364 -10.77 23.50 40.36
C LYS A 364 -11.08 23.74 41.84
N MET A 365 -11.07 25.00 42.30
CA MET A 365 -11.28 25.38 43.71
C MET A 365 -12.73 25.32 44.20
N GLY A 366 -13.69 24.96 43.33
CA GLY A 366 -15.08 24.71 43.72
C GLY A 366 -15.21 23.44 44.57
N THR A 367 -16.10 22.54 44.18
CA THR A 367 -16.33 21.29 44.93
C THR A 367 -15.10 20.38 44.90
N VAL A 368 -14.65 19.94 46.08
CA VAL A 368 -13.58 18.92 46.22
C VAL A 368 -14.07 17.61 45.61
N ARG A 369 -13.24 16.98 44.75
CA ARG A 369 -13.59 15.71 44.11
C ARG A 369 -13.59 14.59 45.13
N SER A 370 -14.73 13.95 45.34
CA SER A 370 -14.86 12.83 46.29
C SER A 370 -13.98 11.62 45.96
N SER A 371 -13.67 11.40 44.68
CA SER A 371 -12.85 10.28 44.21
C SER A 371 -11.38 10.32 44.67
N CYS A 372 -10.86 11.51 44.97
CA CYS A 372 -9.47 11.72 45.39
C CYS A 372 -9.35 12.60 46.65
N ASP A 373 -10.47 13.10 47.17
CA ASP A 373 -10.51 14.13 48.22
C ASP A 373 -9.63 15.35 47.93
N CYS A 374 -9.59 15.75 46.66
CA CYS A 374 -8.63 16.72 46.12
C CYS A 374 -9.26 17.70 45.10
N ASN A 375 -8.66 18.88 44.97
CA ASN A 375 -8.95 19.82 43.88
C ASN A 375 -8.14 19.45 42.63
N VAL A 376 -6.86 19.11 42.80
CA VAL A 376 -5.92 18.74 41.74
C VAL A 376 -5.10 17.52 42.15
N VAL A 377 -4.62 16.74 41.19
CA VAL A 377 -3.59 15.72 41.40
C VAL A 377 -2.20 16.29 41.04
N ASP A 378 -1.13 15.73 41.60
CA ASP A 378 0.26 16.16 41.37
C ASP A 378 0.90 15.64 40.07
N GLU A 379 0.14 14.90 39.28
CA GLU A 379 0.55 14.25 38.03
C GLU A 379 -0.15 14.82 36.79
N VAL A 380 0.17 14.23 35.62
CA VAL A 380 -0.34 14.60 34.28
C VAL A 380 -1.87 14.66 34.14
N GLY A 381 -2.63 14.13 35.11
CA GLY A 381 -4.09 14.24 35.16
C GLY A 381 -4.59 15.67 35.44
N ASP A 382 -3.77 16.49 36.10
CA ASP A 382 -4.03 17.92 36.29
C ASP A 382 -2.76 18.73 35.98
N GLN A 383 -1.90 18.94 36.98
CA GLN A 383 -0.68 19.74 36.82
C GLN A 383 0.47 19.12 37.59
N LYS A 384 1.67 19.14 36.99
CA LYS A 384 2.84 18.56 37.62
C LYS A 384 3.28 19.37 38.83
N PHE A 385 3.18 18.78 40.03
CA PHE A 385 3.54 19.40 41.30
C PHE A 385 4.64 18.60 41.99
N THR A 386 5.76 19.25 42.31
CA THR A 386 6.91 18.59 42.97
C THR A 386 7.37 19.31 44.24
N GLY A 387 6.54 20.23 44.76
CA GLY A 387 6.75 20.85 46.06
C GLY A 387 8.15 21.47 46.23
N TRP A 388 8.83 21.11 47.31
CA TRP A 388 10.14 21.64 47.66
C TRP A 388 11.20 21.32 46.60
N ASN A 389 11.08 20.22 45.85
CA ASN A 389 12.06 19.87 44.81
C ASN A 389 12.13 20.94 43.70
N LYS A 390 11.00 21.61 43.41
CA LYS A 390 10.96 22.74 42.47
C LYS A 390 11.59 23.99 43.07
N GLU A 391 11.24 24.30 44.31
CA GLU A 391 11.72 25.46 45.03
C GLU A 391 13.22 25.38 45.37
N SER A 392 13.76 24.18 45.55
CA SER A 392 15.17 23.93 45.86
C SER A 392 16.02 23.60 44.64
N GLU A 393 15.53 23.86 43.42
CA GLU A 393 16.21 23.49 42.18
C GLU A 393 17.55 24.24 42.01
N GLY A 394 18.61 23.47 41.76
CA GLY A 394 19.98 23.98 41.58
C GLY A 394 20.74 24.19 42.89
N THR A 395 22.06 24.34 42.78
CA THR A 395 22.94 24.66 43.93
C THR A 395 22.42 25.90 44.64
N ASN A 396 22.26 25.81 45.97
CA ASN A 396 21.71 26.87 46.82
C ASN A 396 20.35 27.41 46.34
N ALA A 397 19.51 26.56 45.73
CA ALA A 397 18.20 26.91 45.18
C ALA A 397 18.23 28.01 44.11
N TYR A 398 19.35 28.19 43.40
CA TYR A 398 19.50 29.26 42.39
C TYR A 398 18.35 29.30 41.38
N TYR A 399 17.98 28.16 40.79
CA TYR A 399 16.91 28.12 39.80
C TYR A 399 15.54 28.22 40.46
N GLY A 400 15.32 27.55 41.59
CA GLY A 400 14.07 27.61 42.33
C GLY A 400 13.72 29.03 42.80
N ASN A 401 14.71 29.82 43.23
CA ASN A 401 14.53 31.24 43.57
C ASN A 401 14.03 32.06 42.38
N ARG A 402 14.53 31.78 41.17
CA ARG A 402 14.06 32.47 39.97
C ARG A 402 12.66 32.03 39.54
N TRP A 403 12.24 30.79 39.85
CA TRP A 403 10.83 30.38 39.70
C TRP A 403 9.93 31.13 40.68
N LYS A 404 10.33 31.22 41.95
CA LYS A 404 9.60 31.96 42.99
C LYS A 404 9.46 33.43 42.65
N GLU A 405 10.53 34.06 42.17
CA GLU A 405 10.51 35.43 41.65
C GLU A 405 9.39 35.63 40.62
N ALA A 406 9.23 34.69 39.68
CA ALA A 406 8.17 34.77 38.67
C ALA A 406 6.77 34.58 39.27
N VAL A 407 6.61 33.69 40.25
CA VAL A 407 5.35 33.52 40.98
C VAL A 407 5.00 34.80 41.74
N ASP A 408 5.93 35.33 42.53
CA ASP A 408 5.76 36.53 43.35
C ASP A 408 5.49 37.78 42.52
N ALA A 409 6.14 37.94 41.37
CA ALA A 409 5.90 39.04 40.44
C ALA A 409 4.48 39.07 39.85
N THR A 410 3.69 38.01 40.07
CA THR A 410 2.31 37.88 39.59
C THR A 410 1.27 37.90 40.73
N VAL A 411 1.70 38.24 41.96
CA VAL A 411 0.86 38.25 43.18
C VAL A 411 0.99 39.60 43.90
N THR A 412 -0.13 40.14 44.35
CA THR A 412 -0.18 41.27 45.29
C THR A 412 -0.38 40.72 46.70
N ARG A 413 0.40 41.21 47.67
CA ARG A 413 0.36 40.78 49.07
C ARG A 413 0.03 41.96 49.99
N ASN A 414 -0.55 41.68 51.16
CA ASN A 414 -0.66 42.65 52.24
C ASN A 414 0.67 42.76 53.03
N ALA A 415 0.71 43.66 54.03
CA ALA A 415 1.89 43.86 54.88
C ALA A 415 2.34 42.58 55.63
N ALA A 416 1.42 41.66 55.93
CA ALA A 416 1.72 40.37 56.55
C ALA A 416 2.20 39.31 55.55
N GLY A 417 2.46 39.69 54.28
CA GLY A 417 2.91 38.77 53.22
C GLY A 417 1.82 37.84 52.69
N THR A 418 0.56 38.02 53.08
CA THR A 418 -0.56 37.18 52.64
C THR A 418 -1.07 37.68 51.28
N PRO A 419 -1.25 36.80 50.27
CA PRO A 419 -1.80 37.18 48.98
C PRO A 419 -3.21 37.80 49.11
N THR A 420 -3.42 38.94 48.44
CA THR A 420 -4.72 39.64 48.37
C THR A 420 -5.29 39.67 46.96
N LYS A 421 -4.44 39.66 45.93
CA LYS A 421 -4.81 39.52 44.51
C LYS A 421 -3.72 38.74 43.78
N ALA A 422 -4.07 38.07 42.68
CA ALA A 422 -3.10 37.45 41.79
C ALA A 422 -3.51 37.59 40.33
N GLN A 423 -2.52 37.63 39.43
CA GLN A 423 -2.79 37.65 37.99
C GLN A 423 -3.30 36.29 37.51
N VAL A 424 -4.41 36.32 36.78
CA VAL A 424 -5.08 35.16 36.18
C VAL A 424 -5.48 35.49 34.74
N VAL A 425 -5.88 34.48 33.97
CA VAL A 425 -6.47 34.66 32.65
C VAL A 425 -8.00 34.68 32.77
N THR A 426 -8.64 35.74 32.28
CA THR A 426 -10.11 35.86 32.24
C THR A 426 -10.64 35.97 30.83
N TYR A 427 -11.84 35.46 30.59
CA TYR A 427 -12.61 35.69 29.38
C TYR A 427 -14.01 36.12 29.76
N LYS A 428 -14.42 37.31 29.32
CA LYS A 428 -15.71 37.93 29.68
C LYS A 428 -15.98 37.93 31.19
N GLY A 429 -14.97 38.32 31.99
CA GLY A 429 -15.07 38.42 33.45
C GLY A 429 -14.99 37.11 34.23
N ALA A 430 -14.98 35.94 33.57
CA ALA A 430 -14.82 34.63 34.22
C ALA A 430 -13.42 34.05 33.99
N LEU A 431 -12.94 33.21 34.92
CA LEU A 431 -11.65 32.51 34.77
C LEU A 431 -11.62 31.69 33.47
N ALA A 432 -10.59 31.87 32.64
CA ALA A 432 -10.45 31.18 31.36
C ALA A 432 -9.92 29.74 31.54
N GLN A 433 -10.24 28.84 30.61
CA GLN A 433 -9.62 27.51 30.50
C GLN A 433 -8.21 27.66 29.93
N THR A 434 -7.21 27.47 30.77
CA THR A 434 -5.80 27.67 30.41
C THR A 434 -5.09 26.36 30.14
N TYR A 435 -5.60 25.56 29.20
CA TYR A 435 -4.84 24.38 28.75
C TYR A 435 -3.53 24.80 28.10
N TYR A 436 -2.49 23.99 28.32
CA TYR A 436 -1.15 24.20 27.79
C TYR A 436 -0.49 22.87 27.47
N SER A 437 0.41 22.88 26.50
CA SER A 437 1.20 21.71 26.13
C SER A 437 2.62 22.10 25.76
N SER A 438 3.51 21.11 25.70
CA SER A 438 4.94 21.37 25.46
C SER A 438 5.19 22.14 24.17
N SER A 439 4.63 21.68 23.05
CA SER A 439 4.80 22.33 21.75
C SER A 439 3.65 22.04 20.80
N ASN A 440 3.16 23.10 20.14
CA ASN A 440 2.09 23.02 19.14
C ASN A 440 2.56 22.65 17.72
N GLY A 441 3.83 22.29 17.50
CA GLY A 441 4.29 21.72 16.22
C GLY A 441 4.08 22.60 14.97
N GLY A 442 3.87 23.90 15.13
CA GLY A 442 3.60 24.87 14.06
C GLY A 442 2.16 25.41 14.03
N HIS A 443 1.20 24.77 14.70
CA HIS A 443 -0.20 25.21 14.72
C HIS A 443 -0.97 24.64 15.93
N SER A 444 -1.66 25.47 16.72
CA SER A 444 -2.51 24.97 17.81
C SER A 444 -3.77 24.28 17.28
N ARG A 445 -4.42 23.47 18.12
CA ARG A 445 -5.69 22.79 17.84
C ARG A 445 -6.83 23.50 18.56
N SER A 446 -8.04 23.39 18.01
CA SER A 446 -9.23 23.84 18.72
C SER A 446 -9.64 22.84 19.82
N SER A 447 -10.28 23.33 20.89
CA SER A 447 -10.83 22.43 21.93
C SER A 447 -11.92 21.50 21.37
N ALA A 448 -12.67 21.93 20.36
CA ALA A 448 -13.70 21.14 19.69
C ALA A 448 -13.09 19.93 18.96
N ASP A 449 -11.96 20.12 18.27
CA ASP A 449 -11.27 19.04 17.55
C ASP A 449 -10.63 18.00 18.47
N VAL A 450 -10.37 18.36 19.73
CA VAL A 450 -9.70 17.47 20.69
C VAL A 450 -10.70 16.80 21.64
N TRP A 451 -11.69 17.55 22.13
CA TRP A 451 -12.61 17.11 23.18
C TRP A 451 -14.10 17.32 22.87
N GLY A 452 -14.44 17.76 21.65
CA GLY A 452 -15.84 17.97 21.21
C GLY A 452 -16.50 19.27 21.69
N GLY A 453 -16.03 19.85 22.80
CA GLY A 453 -16.54 21.12 23.35
C GLY A 453 -15.83 22.35 22.78
N SER A 454 -16.59 23.32 22.25
CA SER A 454 -16.03 24.58 21.75
C SER A 454 -15.78 25.58 22.89
N VAL A 455 -14.57 26.12 22.95
CA VAL A 455 -14.15 27.15 23.89
C VAL A 455 -13.64 28.34 23.07
N PRO A 456 -14.28 29.52 23.13
CA PRO A 456 -14.08 30.59 22.15
C PRO A 456 -12.63 31.06 21.95
N TYR A 457 -11.82 31.01 23.01
CA TYR A 457 -10.42 31.44 23.02
C TYR A 457 -9.41 30.30 22.87
N LEU A 458 -9.88 29.05 22.72
CA LEU A 458 -9.05 27.87 22.45
C LEU A 458 -9.33 27.35 21.04
N VAL A 459 -9.03 28.20 20.07
CA VAL A 459 -9.17 27.91 18.65
C VAL A 459 -7.82 27.55 18.03
N GLY A 460 -7.86 26.77 16.95
CA GLY A 460 -6.66 26.44 16.20
C GLY A 460 -6.11 27.67 15.48
N LYS A 461 -4.81 27.93 15.61
CA LYS A 461 -4.11 29.02 14.92
C LYS A 461 -2.65 28.68 14.65
N ALA A 462 -2.06 29.33 13.67
CA ALA A 462 -0.63 29.20 13.39
C ALA A 462 0.22 29.57 14.62
N ASP A 463 1.21 28.72 14.90
CA ASP A 463 2.16 28.87 16.00
C ASP A 463 3.59 28.67 15.50
N LYS A 464 4.04 29.62 14.68
CA LYS A 464 5.43 29.65 14.18
C LYS A 464 6.46 29.68 15.31
N TRP A 465 6.10 30.23 16.47
CA TRP A 465 6.97 30.36 17.63
C TRP A 465 7.36 28.99 18.20
N SER A 466 6.45 28.01 18.17
CA SER A 466 6.75 26.64 18.58
C SER A 466 7.84 25.95 17.73
N LEU A 467 8.11 26.44 16.52
CA LEU A 467 9.14 25.92 15.62
C LEU A 467 10.34 26.87 15.47
N HIS A 468 10.31 28.04 16.11
CA HIS A 468 11.36 29.04 16.01
C HIS A 468 12.66 28.55 16.68
N ALA A 469 13.82 28.93 16.15
CA ALA A 469 15.11 28.50 16.70
C ALA A 469 15.28 28.91 18.17
N ASP A 470 14.88 30.13 18.53
CA ASP A 470 14.94 30.64 19.91
C ASP A 470 14.06 29.86 20.90
N ALA A 471 13.08 29.09 20.40
CA ALA A 471 12.32 28.18 21.24
C ALA A 471 13.25 27.14 21.88
N GLY A 472 14.38 26.79 21.25
CA GLY A 472 15.24 25.67 21.65
C GLY A 472 14.45 24.38 21.81
N ASN A 473 13.44 24.18 20.94
CA ASN A 473 12.45 23.13 21.09
C ASN A 473 12.97 21.81 20.50
N PRO A 474 13.29 20.79 21.32
CA PRO A 474 13.74 19.49 20.83
C PRO A 474 12.63 18.72 20.09
N ASN A 475 11.38 19.19 20.16
CA ASN A 475 10.24 18.65 19.44
C ASN A 475 9.85 19.53 18.24
N ALA A 476 10.68 20.47 17.78
CA ALA A 476 10.44 21.17 16.51
C ALA A 476 10.38 20.20 15.32
N SER A 477 11.08 19.07 15.43
CA SER A 477 10.95 17.89 14.57
C SER A 477 11.25 16.63 15.37
N TRP A 478 10.60 15.51 15.04
CA TRP A 478 10.92 14.19 15.58
C TRP A 478 10.63 13.09 14.58
N SER A 479 11.27 11.94 14.75
CA SER A 479 10.95 10.69 14.07
C SER A 479 10.86 9.56 15.08
N THR A 480 9.98 8.61 14.82
CA THR A 480 9.76 7.43 15.66
C THR A 480 9.46 6.22 14.77
N SER A 481 9.84 5.03 15.21
CA SER A 481 9.59 3.79 14.44
C SER A 481 8.48 2.99 15.09
N ILE A 482 7.46 2.63 14.31
CA ILE A 482 6.37 1.74 14.70
C ILE A 482 6.66 0.37 14.08
N THR A 483 6.78 -0.68 14.89
CA THR A 483 7.00 -2.04 14.38
C THR A 483 5.78 -2.54 13.61
N GLN A 484 5.95 -3.55 12.76
CA GLN A 484 4.82 -4.20 12.09
C GLN A 484 3.74 -4.58 13.12
N ALA A 485 4.12 -5.24 14.21
CA ALA A 485 3.16 -5.77 15.19
C ALA A 485 2.35 -4.67 15.86
N GLN A 486 2.99 -3.52 16.12
CA GLN A 486 2.31 -2.34 16.62
C GLN A 486 1.34 -1.78 15.57
N ALA A 487 1.75 -1.68 14.32
CA ALA A 487 0.86 -1.23 13.24
C ALA A 487 -0.35 -2.18 13.07
N ALA A 488 -0.11 -3.48 12.96
CA ALA A 488 -1.13 -4.53 12.90
C ALA A 488 -2.16 -4.39 14.04
N LYS A 489 -1.68 -4.21 15.28
CA LYS A 489 -2.54 -4.00 16.46
C LYS A 489 -3.34 -2.70 16.41
N VAL A 490 -2.72 -1.58 15.99
CA VAL A 490 -3.41 -0.28 15.87
C VAL A 490 -4.56 -0.35 14.88
N PHE A 491 -4.37 -1.08 13.77
CA PHE A 491 -5.35 -1.17 12.69
C PHE A 491 -6.27 -2.39 12.77
N GLY A 492 -6.03 -3.33 13.68
CA GLY A 492 -6.79 -4.58 13.77
C GLY A 492 -6.63 -5.46 12.52
N LEU A 493 -5.42 -5.54 11.99
CA LEU A 493 -5.07 -6.33 10.80
C LEU A 493 -4.02 -7.38 11.17
N ASP A 494 -3.97 -8.50 10.44
CA ASP A 494 -2.92 -9.51 10.61
C ASP A 494 -1.53 -8.97 10.25
N ASP A 495 -1.49 -8.10 9.24
CA ASP A 495 -0.30 -7.35 8.86
C ASP A 495 -0.64 -5.98 8.23
N VAL A 496 0.40 -5.15 8.04
CA VAL A 496 0.27 -3.85 7.40
C VAL A 496 1.36 -3.71 6.35
N ALA A 497 0.97 -3.66 5.08
CA ALA A 497 1.85 -3.42 3.93
C ALA A 497 2.04 -1.91 3.65
N ARG A 498 1.01 -1.09 3.90
CA ARG A 498 1.03 0.35 3.62
C ARG A 498 0.23 1.11 4.67
N ILE A 499 0.69 2.31 5.02
CA ILE A 499 -0.06 3.30 5.81
C ILE A 499 -0.13 4.60 5.01
N THR A 500 -1.32 5.15 4.88
CA THR A 500 -1.59 6.49 4.33
C THR A 500 -2.36 7.32 5.36
N TYR A 501 -2.43 8.63 5.19
CA TYR A 501 -3.11 9.51 6.15
C TYR A 501 -3.68 10.75 5.47
N ALA A 502 -4.72 11.33 6.09
CA ALA A 502 -5.31 12.61 5.73
C ALA A 502 -5.05 13.62 6.85
N GLN A 503 -4.90 14.90 6.49
CA GLN A 503 -4.68 15.99 7.44
C GLN A 503 -5.91 16.90 7.54
N ASN A 504 -6.05 17.52 8.71
CA ASN A 504 -6.91 18.68 8.94
C ASN A 504 -6.25 19.97 8.41
N PRO A 505 -6.99 21.08 8.28
CA PRO A 505 -6.42 22.38 7.90
C PRO A 505 -5.29 22.87 8.82
N ASP A 506 -5.33 22.49 10.10
CA ASP A 506 -4.29 22.78 11.10
C ASP A 506 -3.04 21.87 10.97
N THR A 507 -2.94 21.10 9.88
CA THR A 507 -1.88 20.12 9.56
C THR A 507 -1.80 18.90 10.49
N THR A 508 -2.74 18.77 11.43
CA THR A 508 -2.83 17.57 12.27
C THR A 508 -3.42 16.41 11.48
N ILE A 509 -3.04 15.19 11.84
CA ILE A 509 -3.62 13.99 11.25
C ILE A 509 -5.11 13.88 11.61
N LYS A 510 -5.96 13.76 10.59
CA LYS A 510 -7.40 13.54 10.70
C LYS A 510 -7.71 12.04 10.81
N THR A 511 -7.18 11.26 9.88
CA THR A 511 -7.32 9.80 9.81
C THR A 511 -6.04 9.16 9.30
N ALA A 512 -5.80 7.92 9.70
CA ALA A 512 -4.79 7.04 9.13
C ALA A 512 -5.48 5.80 8.55
N THR A 513 -5.08 5.36 7.36
CA THR A 513 -5.60 4.17 6.69
C THR A 513 -4.46 3.20 6.40
N ALA A 514 -4.56 2.00 6.95
CA ALA A 514 -3.66 0.89 6.66
C ALA A 514 -4.23 -0.02 5.57
N THR A 515 -3.35 -0.62 4.80
CA THR A 515 -3.63 -1.71 3.86
C THR A 515 -2.74 -2.88 4.22
N SER A 516 -3.32 -4.05 4.46
CA SER A 516 -2.59 -5.30 4.70
C SER A 516 -1.98 -5.86 3.41
N SER A 517 -1.11 -6.86 3.52
CA SER A 517 -0.52 -7.60 2.40
C SER A 517 -1.56 -8.32 1.55
N ASN A 518 -2.73 -8.59 2.15
CA ASN A 518 -3.86 -9.22 1.51
C ASN A 518 -4.87 -8.19 0.94
N GLY A 519 -4.56 -6.90 1.00
CA GLY A 519 -5.39 -5.83 0.42
C GLY A 519 -6.57 -5.38 1.29
N THR A 520 -6.77 -5.98 2.47
CA THR A 520 -7.77 -5.51 3.45
C THR A 520 -7.35 -4.14 3.98
N THR A 521 -8.31 -3.24 4.14
CA THR A 521 -8.04 -1.89 4.64
C THR A 521 -8.72 -1.64 5.98
N SER A 522 -8.08 -0.84 6.81
CA SER A 522 -8.62 -0.39 8.08
C SER A 522 -8.26 1.07 8.29
N THR A 523 -9.24 1.87 8.75
CA THR A 523 -9.06 3.30 8.98
C THR A 523 -9.32 3.62 10.44
N VAL A 524 -8.41 4.38 11.04
CA VAL A 524 -8.53 4.86 12.42
C VAL A 524 -8.48 6.39 12.44
N SER A 525 -9.04 6.99 13.49
CA SER A 525 -8.92 8.44 13.70
C SER A 525 -7.47 8.83 13.97
N GLY A 526 -7.10 10.09 13.71
CA GLY A 526 -5.77 10.60 14.02
C GLY A 526 -5.40 10.48 15.50
N THR A 527 -6.40 10.66 16.37
CA THR A 527 -6.30 10.41 17.81
C THR A 527 -5.98 8.93 18.08
N ALA A 528 -6.72 7.98 17.49
CA ALA A 528 -6.43 6.56 17.66
C ALA A 528 -5.06 6.18 17.10
N PHE A 529 -4.68 6.67 15.92
CA PHE A 529 -3.35 6.42 15.35
C PHE A 529 -2.22 6.87 16.29
N ARG A 530 -2.40 8.01 16.96
CA ARG A 530 -1.46 8.51 17.97
C ARG A 530 -1.50 7.71 19.27
N PHE A 531 -2.67 7.54 19.88
CA PHE A 531 -2.82 7.05 21.25
C PHE A 531 -2.86 5.52 21.34
N THR A 532 -3.49 4.81 20.41
CA THR A 532 -3.50 3.33 20.40
C THR A 532 -2.08 2.76 20.24
N ALA A 533 -1.18 3.49 19.58
CA ALA A 533 0.25 3.17 19.50
C ALA A 533 0.99 3.34 20.84
N VAL A 534 0.57 4.29 21.70
CA VAL A 534 1.18 4.52 23.03
C VAL A 534 0.91 3.33 23.97
N TRP A 535 -0.31 2.81 23.94
CA TRP A 535 -0.74 1.68 24.79
C TRP A 535 -0.14 0.33 24.38
N ALA A 536 0.55 0.27 23.23
CA ALA A 536 1.23 -0.93 22.75
C ALA A 536 2.65 -1.11 23.32
N GLY A 537 3.13 -0.21 24.18
CA GLY A 537 4.44 -0.30 24.83
C GLY A 537 5.61 -0.18 23.85
N GLY A 538 5.99 1.04 23.50
CA GLY A 538 7.14 1.29 22.62
C GLY A 538 7.22 2.72 22.08
N ASN A 539 7.91 2.87 20.95
CA ASN A 539 8.03 4.12 20.20
C ASN A 539 6.67 4.56 19.62
N TYR A 540 6.20 5.76 19.95
CA TYR A 540 4.90 6.28 19.50
C TYR A 540 4.99 7.69 18.90
N PRO A 541 4.04 8.09 18.05
CA PRO A 541 3.94 9.47 17.57
C PRO A 541 3.75 10.44 18.75
N LYS A 542 4.68 11.38 18.94
CA LYS A 542 4.65 12.31 20.09
C LYS A 542 3.47 13.28 20.04
N SER A 543 2.92 13.51 18.86
CA SER A 543 1.91 14.54 18.58
C SER A 543 1.02 14.15 17.39
N PRO A 544 -0.05 14.92 17.10
CA PRO A 544 -0.87 14.70 15.91
C PRO A 544 -0.32 15.41 14.67
N TRP A 545 0.75 16.22 14.73
CA TRP A 545 1.34 16.87 13.54
C TRP A 545 2.26 15.90 12.79
N ILE A 546 1.65 14.91 12.15
CA ILE A 546 2.35 13.91 11.32
C ILE A 546 2.68 14.55 9.97
N LYS A 547 3.97 14.54 9.62
CA LYS A 547 4.50 15.09 8.36
C LYS A 547 4.86 14.01 7.34
N LYS A 548 5.18 12.80 7.80
CA LYS A 548 5.57 11.68 6.91
C LYS A 548 5.38 10.33 7.59
N VAL A 549 5.00 9.33 6.79
CA VAL A 549 5.03 7.91 7.16
C VAL A 549 5.78 7.16 6.06
N THR A 550 6.80 6.39 6.43
CA THR A 550 7.67 5.67 5.47
C THR A 550 7.80 4.21 5.90
N ALA A 551 7.48 3.27 5.02
CA ALA A 551 7.68 1.84 5.27
C ALA A 551 9.18 1.49 5.19
N SER A 552 9.66 0.59 6.06
CA SER A 552 10.97 -0.04 5.88
C SER A 552 10.97 -0.87 4.59
N SER A 553 12.05 -0.88 3.82
CA SER A 553 12.15 -1.72 2.63
C SER A 553 12.00 -3.20 2.99
N ALA A 554 10.96 -3.87 2.47
CA ALA A 554 10.82 -5.32 2.52
C ALA A 554 11.12 -5.91 1.14
N PRO A 555 12.02 -6.91 1.02
CA PRO A 555 12.16 -7.67 -0.20
C PRO A 555 11.01 -8.68 -0.29
N ALA A 556 10.04 -8.44 -1.18
CA ALA A 556 9.19 -9.55 -1.63
C ALA A 556 10.05 -10.43 -2.54
N VAL A 557 10.21 -11.72 -2.21
CA VAL A 557 10.91 -12.67 -3.07
C VAL A 557 10.05 -12.91 -4.31
N SER A 558 10.36 -12.20 -5.41
CA SER A 558 9.62 -12.36 -6.66
C SER A 558 10.04 -13.63 -7.38
N GLN A 559 9.09 -14.51 -7.67
CA GLN A 559 9.33 -15.69 -8.50
C GLN A 559 8.92 -15.41 -9.95
N GLY A 560 9.78 -15.74 -10.90
CA GLY A 560 9.46 -15.60 -12.32
C GLY A 560 8.33 -16.54 -12.76
N ILE A 561 7.43 -16.06 -13.63
CA ILE A 561 6.32 -16.86 -14.17
C ILE A 561 6.72 -17.48 -15.52
N SER A 562 6.42 -18.77 -15.73
CA SER A 562 6.63 -19.49 -17.00
C SER A 562 5.66 -20.67 -17.12
N ALA A 563 4.98 -20.80 -18.27
CA ALA A 563 4.03 -21.90 -18.54
C ALA A 563 4.61 -23.28 -18.25
N ARG A 564 5.88 -23.50 -18.60
CA ARG A 564 6.57 -24.77 -18.42
C ARG A 564 6.76 -25.18 -16.96
N SER A 565 6.75 -24.22 -16.05
CA SER A 565 6.84 -24.50 -14.61
C SER A 565 5.49 -24.94 -14.04
N HIS A 566 4.42 -24.88 -14.83
CA HIS A 566 3.03 -25.13 -14.41
C HIS A 566 2.33 -26.12 -15.35
N CYS A 567 3.05 -27.12 -15.87
CA CYS A 567 2.48 -28.17 -16.71
C CYS A 567 1.41 -28.96 -15.95
N SER A 568 0.16 -28.96 -16.45
CA SER A 568 -0.89 -29.87 -15.97
C SER A 568 -0.64 -31.31 -16.44
N VAL A 569 -0.03 -31.46 -17.62
CA VAL A 569 0.40 -32.76 -18.18
C VAL A 569 1.62 -32.57 -19.09
N THR A 570 2.50 -33.57 -19.14
CA THR A 570 3.59 -33.63 -20.12
C THR A 570 3.39 -34.79 -21.09
N VAL A 571 3.41 -34.52 -22.39
CA VAL A 571 3.21 -35.50 -23.46
C VAL A 571 4.56 -35.83 -24.11
N ALA A 572 4.93 -37.10 -24.07
CA ALA A 572 6.13 -37.61 -24.75
C ALA A 572 5.89 -37.79 -26.26
N ALA A 573 6.96 -37.71 -27.06
CA ALA A 573 6.90 -37.97 -28.50
C ALA A 573 6.32 -39.37 -28.78
N GLY A 574 5.50 -39.47 -29.84
CA GLY A 574 4.76 -40.70 -30.18
C GLY A 574 3.42 -40.88 -29.45
N ARG A 575 3.11 -40.08 -28.43
CA ARG A 575 1.79 -40.06 -27.78
C ARG A 575 0.86 -39.03 -28.45
N SER A 576 -0.45 -39.29 -28.36
CA SER A 576 -1.49 -38.42 -28.91
C SER A 576 -1.59 -37.11 -28.13
N ILE A 577 -1.36 -35.99 -28.82
CA ILE A 577 -1.54 -34.65 -28.22
C ILE A 577 -3.03 -34.36 -28.00
N GLN A 578 -3.89 -34.72 -28.96
CA GLN A 578 -5.32 -34.40 -28.87
C GLN A 578 -5.98 -35.11 -27.67
N ASP A 579 -5.59 -36.34 -27.37
CA ASP A 579 -6.15 -37.05 -26.22
C ASP A 579 -5.75 -36.39 -24.89
N ALA A 580 -4.50 -35.92 -24.79
CA ALA A 580 -4.06 -35.15 -23.64
C ALA A 580 -4.84 -33.85 -23.51
N VAL A 581 -5.02 -33.10 -24.61
CA VAL A 581 -5.82 -31.88 -24.66
C VAL A 581 -7.28 -32.12 -24.24
N ASN A 582 -7.88 -33.22 -24.70
CA ASN A 582 -9.27 -33.59 -24.39
C ASN A 582 -9.48 -33.95 -22.92
N ARG A 583 -8.52 -34.62 -22.29
CA ARG A 583 -8.60 -35.02 -20.87
C ARG A 583 -8.43 -33.85 -19.90
N GLN A 584 -7.77 -32.78 -20.33
CA GLN A 584 -7.51 -31.62 -19.48
C GLN A 584 -8.65 -30.60 -19.51
N PRO A 585 -8.91 -29.87 -18.40
CA PRO A 585 -9.93 -28.84 -18.35
C PRO A 585 -9.54 -27.62 -19.21
N GLN A 586 -10.47 -26.66 -19.35
CA GLN A 586 -10.12 -25.32 -19.81
C GLN A 586 -9.07 -24.70 -18.87
N GLY A 587 -8.20 -23.85 -19.39
CA GLY A 587 -7.14 -23.21 -18.59
C GLY A 587 -5.89 -24.08 -18.33
N ALA A 588 -5.92 -25.37 -18.65
CA ALA A 588 -4.77 -26.26 -18.42
C ALA A 588 -3.55 -25.95 -19.30
N VAL A 589 -2.35 -26.26 -18.79
CA VAL A 589 -1.09 -26.19 -19.54
C VAL A 589 -0.66 -27.60 -19.96
N VAL A 590 -0.71 -27.86 -21.27
CA VAL A 590 -0.26 -29.09 -21.89
C VAL A 590 1.17 -28.89 -22.39
N CYS A 591 2.12 -29.56 -21.74
CA CYS A 591 3.53 -29.50 -22.10
C CYS A 591 3.91 -30.63 -23.04
N LEU A 592 4.75 -30.34 -24.03
CA LEU A 592 5.32 -31.34 -24.93
C LEU A 592 6.80 -31.52 -24.62
N GLY A 593 7.22 -32.78 -24.50
CA GLY A 593 8.63 -33.14 -24.39
C GLY A 593 9.43 -32.81 -25.67
N SER A 594 10.74 -33.03 -25.60
CA SER A 594 11.60 -33.00 -26.78
C SER A 594 11.25 -34.16 -27.71
N GLY A 595 11.36 -33.93 -29.02
CA GLY A 595 11.13 -34.94 -30.05
C GLY A 595 10.19 -34.48 -31.15
N ARG A 596 9.89 -35.42 -32.06
CA ARG A 596 9.01 -35.20 -33.21
C ARG A 596 7.64 -35.81 -32.95
N PHE A 597 6.60 -34.99 -33.11
CA PHE A 597 5.20 -35.35 -32.96
C PHE A 597 4.56 -35.35 -34.34
N ASN A 598 4.32 -36.55 -34.87
CA ASN A 598 3.62 -36.75 -36.14
C ASN A 598 2.12 -36.55 -35.92
N THR A 599 1.72 -35.31 -35.70
CA THR A 599 0.39 -34.93 -35.25
C THR A 599 -0.29 -33.99 -36.24
N GLY A 600 -1.61 -33.94 -36.21
CA GLY A 600 -2.39 -32.92 -36.88
C GLY A 600 -3.76 -32.86 -36.27
N ASN A 601 -4.50 -31.82 -36.59
CA ASN A 601 -5.85 -31.61 -36.12
C ASN A 601 -5.99 -31.42 -34.60
N VAL A 602 -4.96 -30.86 -33.95
CA VAL A 602 -5.06 -30.57 -32.51
C VAL A 602 -5.97 -29.36 -32.31
N VAL A 603 -7.03 -29.49 -31.51
CA VAL A 603 -7.97 -28.40 -31.20
C VAL A 603 -7.92 -28.12 -29.70
N LEU A 604 -7.41 -26.95 -29.33
CA LEU A 604 -7.34 -26.52 -27.94
C LEU A 604 -8.70 -25.99 -27.46
N LYS A 605 -9.10 -26.38 -26.24
CA LYS A 605 -10.21 -25.76 -25.54
C LYS A 605 -9.83 -24.33 -25.13
N ALA A 606 -10.84 -23.52 -24.80
CA ALA A 606 -10.62 -22.16 -24.31
C ALA A 606 -9.60 -22.14 -23.15
N ARG A 607 -8.75 -21.11 -23.15
CA ARG A 607 -7.73 -20.83 -22.12
C ARG A 607 -6.62 -21.88 -21.97
N GLN A 608 -6.63 -22.98 -22.74
CA GLN A 608 -5.54 -23.96 -22.68
C GLN A 608 -4.26 -23.45 -23.35
N THR A 609 -3.12 -23.80 -22.77
CA THR A 609 -1.79 -23.51 -23.31
C THR A 609 -1.10 -24.80 -23.77
N LEU A 610 -0.63 -24.85 -25.01
CA LEU A 610 0.22 -25.91 -25.55
C LEU A 610 1.66 -25.39 -25.70
N VAL A 611 2.61 -25.96 -24.96
CA VAL A 611 3.99 -25.44 -24.91
C VAL A 611 5.04 -26.54 -25.09
N GLY A 612 5.98 -26.33 -26.02
CA GLY A 612 7.05 -27.30 -26.29
C GLY A 612 8.32 -27.12 -25.46
N ALA A 613 9.21 -28.12 -25.54
CA ALA A 613 10.59 -28.15 -25.01
C ALA A 613 11.48 -26.99 -25.49
N GLY A 614 11.11 -26.40 -26.62
CA GLY A 614 11.82 -25.32 -27.31
C GLY A 614 11.62 -25.48 -28.81
N SER A 615 11.73 -24.40 -29.57
CA SER A 615 11.56 -24.41 -31.03
C SER A 615 12.64 -25.18 -31.78
N SER A 616 13.74 -25.58 -31.12
CA SER A 616 14.74 -26.52 -31.66
C SER A 616 14.49 -27.97 -31.23
N ALA A 617 13.77 -28.18 -30.13
CA ALA A 617 13.66 -29.47 -29.46
C ALA A 617 12.31 -30.18 -29.71
N THR A 618 11.21 -29.43 -29.84
CA THR A 618 9.87 -29.99 -30.08
C THR A 618 9.41 -29.65 -31.48
N HIS A 619 9.12 -30.68 -32.28
CA HIS A 619 8.70 -30.55 -33.68
C HIS A 619 7.30 -31.14 -33.86
N LEU A 620 6.33 -30.32 -34.21
CA LEU A 620 5.05 -30.75 -34.75
C LEU A 620 5.22 -30.93 -36.26
N ASP A 621 5.08 -32.16 -36.72
CA ASP A 621 5.39 -32.56 -38.09
C ASP A 621 4.15 -33.11 -38.82
N GLY A 622 3.76 -32.40 -39.89
CA GLY A 622 2.63 -32.74 -40.74
C GLY A 622 2.92 -33.84 -41.77
N SER A 623 4.16 -34.34 -41.83
CA SER A 623 4.58 -35.35 -42.80
C SER A 623 4.37 -36.80 -42.33
N VAL A 624 4.32 -37.70 -43.31
CA VAL A 624 4.31 -39.15 -43.12
C VAL A 624 5.46 -39.75 -43.90
N SER A 625 6.17 -40.72 -43.32
CA SER A 625 7.21 -41.46 -44.05
C SER A 625 6.58 -42.22 -45.22
N VAL A 626 7.25 -42.18 -46.37
CA VAL A 626 6.78 -42.84 -47.59
C VAL A 626 7.91 -43.60 -48.26
N THR A 627 7.57 -44.65 -48.99
CA THR A 627 8.51 -45.46 -49.77
C THR A 627 8.42 -45.09 -51.25
N THR A 628 9.55 -45.19 -51.94
CA THR A 628 9.65 -44.93 -53.38
C THR A 628 9.87 -46.23 -54.15
N THR A 629 9.21 -46.38 -55.29
CA THR A 629 9.49 -47.45 -56.26
C THR A 629 10.11 -46.86 -57.52
N LYS A 630 11.20 -47.46 -58.02
CA LYS A 630 11.79 -47.05 -59.30
C LYS A 630 10.83 -47.35 -60.45
N SER A 631 10.69 -46.42 -61.38
CA SER A 631 9.83 -46.55 -62.57
C SER A 631 10.49 -45.80 -63.74
N GLY A 632 11.24 -46.55 -64.55
CA GLY A 632 12.12 -45.99 -65.58
C GLY A 632 13.22 -45.10 -64.96
N ARG A 633 13.31 -43.85 -65.44
CA ARG A 633 14.26 -42.82 -64.96
C ARG A 633 13.75 -42.04 -63.73
N LEU A 634 12.51 -42.27 -63.31
CA LEU A 634 11.86 -41.59 -62.18
C LEU A 634 11.57 -42.56 -61.03
N TYR A 635 11.23 -41.99 -59.88
CA TYR A 635 10.75 -42.70 -58.72
C TYR A 635 9.31 -42.28 -58.46
N ARG A 636 8.46 -43.24 -58.10
CA ARG A 636 7.05 -43.01 -57.80
C ARG A 636 6.73 -43.35 -56.35
N ILE A 637 5.83 -42.59 -55.75
CA ILE A 637 5.30 -42.78 -54.41
C ILE A 637 3.79 -42.85 -54.53
N LYS A 638 3.19 -44.03 -54.36
CA LYS A 638 1.73 -44.17 -54.33
C LYS A 638 1.27 -43.93 -52.90
N SER A 639 0.34 -42.99 -52.67
CA SER A 639 -0.09 -42.66 -51.32
C SER A 639 -1.54 -42.20 -51.27
N THR A 640 -2.31 -42.75 -50.33
CA THR A 640 -3.68 -42.29 -50.04
C THR A 640 -3.70 -40.89 -49.43
N TRP A 641 -2.57 -40.33 -49.02
CA TRP A 641 -2.49 -38.93 -48.58
C TRP A 641 -2.51 -37.93 -49.74
N VAL A 642 -2.33 -38.40 -50.98
CA VAL A 642 -2.60 -37.60 -52.18
C VAL A 642 -4.11 -37.70 -52.47
N PRO A 643 -4.86 -36.59 -52.50
CA PRO A 643 -6.27 -36.61 -52.86
C PRO A 643 -6.46 -36.90 -54.35
N THR A 644 -7.62 -37.42 -54.73
CA THR A 644 -7.96 -37.78 -56.13
C THR A 644 -8.11 -36.58 -57.06
N SER A 645 -8.24 -35.38 -56.50
CA SER A 645 -8.26 -34.11 -57.22
C SER A 645 -7.53 -33.03 -56.41
N ASP A 646 -7.03 -32.01 -57.10
CA ASP A 646 -6.52 -30.79 -56.48
C ASP A 646 -7.67 -30.04 -55.80
N SER A 647 -7.34 -29.10 -54.91
CA SER A 647 -8.34 -28.29 -54.17
C SER A 647 -9.22 -27.35 -55.02
N GLY A 648 -9.07 -27.35 -56.36
CA GLY A 648 -9.94 -26.73 -57.39
C GLY A 648 -10.15 -25.20 -57.35
N SER A 649 -9.89 -24.56 -56.22
CA SER A 649 -10.45 -23.26 -55.86
C SER A 649 -9.41 -22.14 -55.78
N ALA A 650 -8.13 -22.39 -56.10
CA ALA A 650 -7.05 -21.42 -55.97
C ALA A 650 -6.66 -20.77 -57.30
N ALA A 651 -6.52 -19.44 -57.32
CA ALA A 651 -5.89 -18.75 -58.45
C ALA A 651 -4.36 -18.88 -58.32
N CYS A 652 -3.73 -19.61 -59.24
CA CYS A 652 -2.27 -19.80 -59.29
C CYS A 652 -1.65 -18.92 -60.38
N LYS A 653 -0.38 -18.55 -60.19
CA LYS A 653 0.42 -17.92 -61.26
C LYS A 653 0.54 -18.90 -62.43
N SER A 654 0.61 -18.37 -63.66
CA SER A 654 0.82 -19.18 -64.85
C SER A 654 2.06 -20.08 -64.68
N GLY A 655 1.93 -21.37 -65.03
CA GLY A 655 3.01 -22.36 -64.85
C GLY A 655 3.16 -22.94 -63.44
N TYR A 656 2.40 -22.50 -62.44
CA TYR A 656 2.40 -23.04 -61.07
C TYR A 656 1.14 -23.88 -60.77
N LYS A 657 1.27 -24.82 -59.84
CA LYS A 657 0.18 -25.66 -59.30
C LYS A 657 0.02 -25.46 -57.79
N CYS A 658 -0.30 -24.23 -57.40
CA CYS A 658 -0.46 -23.81 -56.00
C CYS A 658 -1.66 -24.43 -55.26
N ASN A 659 -2.54 -25.14 -55.98
CA ASN A 659 -3.70 -25.85 -55.46
C ASN A 659 -3.38 -27.28 -54.98
N THR A 660 -2.15 -27.75 -55.21
CA THR A 660 -1.63 -29.06 -54.79
C THR A 660 -0.88 -28.94 -53.46
N ALA A 661 -1.56 -29.30 -52.37
CA ALA A 661 -1.01 -29.08 -51.03
C ALA A 661 0.10 -30.04 -50.60
N GLN A 662 0.22 -31.19 -51.26
CA GLN A 662 1.17 -32.23 -50.90
C GLN A 662 2.60 -31.79 -51.16
N MET A 663 3.44 -31.89 -50.13
CA MET A 663 4.84 -31.49 -50.14
C MET A 663 5.74 -32.72 -50.06
N LEU A 664 6.71 -32.86 -50.95
CA LEU A 664 7.66 -33.97 -50.87
C LEU A 664 8.97 -33.50 -50.22
N PHE A 665 9.42 -34.27 -49.23
CA PHE A 665 10.67 -34.05 -48.52
C PHE A 665 11.64 -35.19 -48.79
N ARG A 666 12.91 -34.86 -48.99
CA ARG A 666 14.02 -35.80 -49.15
C ARG A 666 15.08 -35.49 -48.10
N ASN A 667 15.34 -36.42 -47.19
CA ASN A 667 16.24 -36.22 -46.04
C ASN A 667 15.90 -34.94 -45.24
N GLY A 668 14.60 -34.66 -45.09
CA GLY A 668 14.09 -33.46 -44.41
C GLY A 668 14.11 -32.17 -45.22
N ALA A 669 14.71 -32.13 -46.41
CA ALA A 669 14.68 -30.97 -47.29
C ALA A 669 13.44 -31.01 -48.20
N HIS A 670 12.70 -29.91 -48.27
CA HIS A 670 11.56 -29.76 -49.18
C HIS A 670 12.04 -29.69 -50.63
N LEU A 671 11.49 -30.54 -51.49
CA LEU A 671 11.77 -30.54 -52.91
C LEU A 671 10.96 -29.46 -53.64
N VAL A 672 11.34 -29.12 -54.86
CA VAL A 672 10.66 -28.09 -55.64
C VAL A 672 9.52 -28.71 -56.45
N PRO A 673 8.25 -28.27 -56.30
CA PRO A 673 7.17 -28.80 -57.13
C PRO A 673 7.26 -28.29 -58.57
N VAL A 674 6.86 -29.13 -59.52
CA VAL A 674 6.76 -28.78 -60.94
C VAL A 674 5.35 -29.05 -61.48
N SER A 675 4.99 -28.37 -62.58
CA SER A 675 3.63 -28.36 -63.11
C SER A 675 3.19 -29.64 -63.84
N SER A 676 4.13 -30.50 -64.23
CA SER A 676 3.87 -31.70 -65.03
C SER A 676 4.95 -32.76 -64.81
N LYS A 677 4.62 -34.03 -65.11
CA LYS A 677 5.57 -35.16 -65.03
C LYS A 677 6.84 -34.95 -65.85
N SER A 678 6.71 -34.36 -67.03
CA SER A 678 7.84 -34.12 -67.96
C SER A 678 8.90 -33.16 -67.42
N LYS A 679 8.54 -32.31 -66.44
CA LYS A 679 9.46 -31.37 -65.80
C LYS A 679 10.17 -31.96 -64.58
N VAL A 680 9.89 -33.22 -64.22
CA VAL A 680 10.49 -33.86 -63.06
C VAL A 680 11.96 -34.20 -63.34
N GLN A 681 12.84 -33.53 -62.61
CA GLN A 681 14.28 -33.75 -62.55
C GLN A 681 14.75 -33.95 -61.09
N SER A 682 16.04 -34.22 -60.88
CA SER A 682 16.60 -34.34 -59.53
C SER A 682 16.31 -33.07 -58.70
N GLY A 683 15.83 -33.25 -57.47
CA GLY A 683 15.48 -32.15 -56.58
C GLY A 683 14.06 -31.58 -56.79
N THR A 684 13.30 -32.11 -57.76
CA THR A 684 11.92 -31.68 -58.04
C THR A 684 10.93 -32.82 -57.90
N TYR A 685 9.65 -32.49 -57.75
CA TYR A 685 8.57 -33.48 -57.71
C TYR A 685 7.29 -32.99 -58.39
N TRP A 686 6.46 -33.94 -58.84
CA TRP A 686 5.14 -33.69 -59.40
C TRP A 686 4.10 -34.57 -58.71
N VAL A 687 2.92 -34.03 -58.41
CA VAL A 687 1.81 -34.77 -57.83
C VAL A 687 0.79 -35.08 -58.91
N ASP A 688 0.54 -36.37 -59.11
CA ASP A 688 -0.45 -36.92 -60.00
C ASP A 688 -1.70 -37.30 -59.19
N HIS A 689 -2.66 -36.39 -59.12
CA HIS A 689 -3.88 -36.57 -58.35
C HIS A 689 -4.76 -37.69 -58.92
N LYS A 690 -4.80 -37.85 -60.25
CA LYS A 690 -5.58 -38.91 -60.93
C LYS A 690 -5.20 -40.30 -60.42
N TYR A 691 -3.90 -40.54 -60.23
CA TYR A 691 -3.37 -41.82 -59.78
C TYR A 691 -2.86 -41.82 -58.33
N ARG A 692 -3.13 -40.75 -57.56
CA ARG A 692 -2.67 -40.56 -56.17
C ARG A 692 -1.18 -40.87 -55.99
N THR A 693 -0.38 -40.39 -56.94
CA THR A 693 1.04 -40.75 -57.07
C THR A 693 1.90 -39.49 -57.09
N VAL A 694 2.99 -39.48 -56.32
CA VAL A 694 4.02 -38.44 -56.42
C VAL A 694 5.20 -38.98 -57.20
N TRP A 695 5.65 -38.22 -58.21
CA TRP A 695 6.81 -38.54 -59.04
C TRP A 695 7.98 -37.63 -58.66
N THR A 696 9.16 -38.21 -58.51
CA THR A 696 10.41 -37.49 -58.20
C THR A 696 11.58 -38.05 -58.99
N GLY A 697 12.60 -37.21 -59.24
CA GLY A 697 13.85 -37.66 -59.87
C GLY A 697 14.64 -38.62 -58.98
N GLN A 698 15.53 -39.39 -59.60
CA GLN A 698 16.46 -40.28 -58.90
C GLN A 698 17.33 -39.51 -57.89
N ALA A 699 17.51 -40.06 -56.70
CA ALA A 699 18.47 -39.52 -55.75
C ALA A 699 19.89 -39.99 -56.08
N SER A 700 20.88 -39.14 -55.81
CA SER A 700 22.30 -39.41 -56.04
C SER A 700 22.90 -40.47 -55.09
N SER A 701 22.15 -40.90 -54.07
CA SER A 701 22.58 -41.87 -53.05
C SER A 701 21.50 -42.94 -52.81
N SER A 702 21.92 -44.13 -52.39
CA SER A 702 21.04 -45.23 -51.97
C SER A 702 20.46 -45.05 -50.56
N LYS A 703 21.03 -44.16 -49.73
CA LYS A 703 20.58 -43.89 -48.34
C LYS A 703 19.71 -42.63 -48.27
N VAL A 704 18.47 -42.74 -48.74
CA VAL A 704 17.55 -41.59 -48.85
C VAL A 704 16.21 -41.89 -48.19
N SER A 705 15.79 -40.98 -47.31
CA SER A 705 14.47 -40.99 -46.69
C SER A 705 13.53 -40.02 -47.42
N TYR A 706 12.31 -40.46 -47.66
CA TYR A 706 11.25 -39.63 -48.22
C TYR A 706 10.11 -39.48 -47.22
N ALA A 707 9.59 -38.27 -47.11
CA ALA A 707 8.40 -37.97 -46.33
C ALA A 707 7.44 -37.10 -47.13
N LEU A 708 6.15 -37.35 -47.00
CA LEU A 708 5.09 -36.62 -47.68
C LEU A 708 4.35 -35.76 -46.66
N GLY A 709 4.37 -34.45 -46.84
CA GLY A 709 3.48 -33.52 -46.14
C GLY A 709 2.04 -33.86 -46.47
N ALA A 710 1.27 -34.23 -45.46
CA ALA A 710 -0.03 -34.88 -45.64
C ALA A 710 -1.14 -34.30 -44.77
N ARG A 711 -0.81 -33.80 -43.57
CA ARG A 711 -1.79 -33.29 -42.60
C ARG A 711 -2.15 -31.83 -42.87
N SER A 712 -3.40 -31.45 -42.65
CA SER A 712 -3.94 -30.14 -43.03
C SER A 712 -3.61 -29.00 -42.05
N TYR A 713 -3.47 -29.26 -40.75
CA TYR A 713 -3.01 -28.27 -39.77
C TYR A 713 -2.46 -28.95 -38.52
N ALA A 714 -1.62 -28.24 -37.79
CA ALA A 714 -1.05 -28.69 -36.53
C ALA A 714 -2.01 -28.44 -35.38
N VAL A 715 -2.33 -27.16 -35.14
CA VAL A 715 -3.08 -26.71 -33.97
C VAL A 715 -4.10 -25.63 -34.35
N LYS A 716 -5.31 -25.76 -33.83
CA LYS A 716 -6.36 -24.76 -33.82
C LYS A 716 -6.57 -24.27 -32.38
N ALA A 717 -6.30 -22.99 -32.15
CA ALA A 717 -6.41 -22.34 -30.85
C ALA A 717 -7.82 -21.75 -30.63
N GLY A 718 -8.41 -22.09 -29.48
CA GLY A 718 -9.64 -21.51 -28.96
C GLY A 718 -9.41 -20.15 -28.29
N THR A 719 -10.47 -19.60 -27.69
CA THR A 719 -10.44 -18.29 -27.04
C THR A 719 -9.46 -18.29 -25.87
N TRP A 720 -8.54 -17.32 -25.82
CA TRP A 720 -7.40 -17.24 -24.89
C TRP A 720 -6.44 -18.43 -24.91
N SER A 721 -6.55 -19.34 -25.89
CA SER A 721 -5.64 -20.48 -26.00
C SER A 721 -4.29 -20.05 -26.59
N ARG A 722 -3.21 -20.69 -26.14
CA ARG A 722 -1.84 -20.29 -26.49
C ARG A 722 -1.04 -21.46 -27.02
N VAL A 723 -0.18 -21.20 -28.01
CA VAL A 723 0.69 -22.20 -28.62
C VAL A 723 2.10 -21.62 -28.72
N GLY A 724 3.11 -22.30 -28.16
CA GLY A 724 4.45 -21.72 -28.18
C GLY A 724 5.60 -22.66 -27.86
N ARG A 725 6.82 -22.13 -28.02
CA ARG A 725 8.09 -22.85 -27.79
C ARG A 725 8.21 -24.18 -28.55
N LEU A 726 7.79 -24.19 -29.81
CA LEU A 726 7.79 -25.37 -30.67
C LEU A 726 8.06 -25.01 -32.13
N ASN A 727 8.36 -26.02 -32.95
CA ASN A 727 8.54 -25.92 -34.39
C ASN A 727 7.36 -26.59 -35.11
N VAL A 728 6.75 -25.91 -36.08
CA VAL A 728 5.62 -26.42 -36.88
C VAL A 728 6.05 -26.52 -38.33
N VAL A 729 6.10 -27.74 -38.86
CA VAL A 729 6.66 -28.02 -40.20
C VAL A 729 5.87 -29.05 -40.99
N ALA A 730 5.98 -28.96 -42.32
CA ALA A 730 5.53 -29.97 -43.28
C ALA A 730 4.01 -30.24 -43.31
N TYR A 731 3.19 -29.24 -42.99
CA TYR A 731 1.74 -29.33 -43.13
C TYR A 731 1.29 -29.01 -44.57
N ALA A 732 0.49 -29.90 -45.13
CA ALA A 732 -0.17 -29.77 -46.43
C ALA A 732 -1.48 -28.98 -46.29
N ASN A 733 -1.39 -27.78 -45.70
CA ASN A 733 -2.54 -26.92 -45.51
C ASN A 733 -2.96 -26.28 -46.84
N GLY A 734 -4.27 -26.25 -47.09
CA GLY A 734 -4.85 -25.74 -48.32
C GLY A 734 -4.86 -24.21 -48.39
N THR A 735 -5.37 -23.71 -49.51
CA THR A 735 -5.58 -22.28 -49.77
C THR A 735 -6.39 -21.62 -48.66
N ASP A 736 -5.93 -20.46 -48.20
CA ASP A 736 -6.56 -19.63 -47.16
C ASP A 736 -6.66 -20.29 -45.78
N THR A 737 -5.92 -21.38 -45.56
CA THR A 737 -5.78 -22.07 -44.27
C THR A 737 -4.36 -21.97 -43.73
N GLY A 738 -4.17 -22.27 -42.44
CA GLY A 738 -2.88 -22.16 -41.76
C GLY A 738 -2.43 -23.47 -41.14
N ALA A 739 -1.11 -23.69 -41.04
CA ALA A 739 -0.56 -24.77 -40.22
C ALA A 739 -0.87 -24.55 -38.73
N LEU A 740 -0.87 -23.29 -38.28
CA LEU A 740 -1.50 -22.87 -37.03
C LEU A 740 -2.74 -22.03 -37.32
N ILE A 741 -3.83 -22.28 -36.60
CA ILE A 741 -5.11 -21.58 -36.76
C ILE A 741 -5.49 -20.90 -35.45
N LEU A 742 -5.49 -19.57 -35.44
CA LEU A 742 -5.94 -18.74 -34.33
C LEU A 742 -7.38 -18.30 -34.58
N SER A 743 -8.34 -19.15 -34.16
CA SER A 743 -9.77 -18.91 -34.37
C SER A 743 -10.48 -18.28 -33.18
N GLY A 744 -9.99 -18.49 -31.96
CA GLY A 744 -10.56 -17.88 -30.76
C GLY A 744 -10.04 -16.47 -30.49
N ALA A 745 -10.85 -15.67 -29.81
CA ALA A 745 -10.44 -14.33 -29.37
C ALA A 745 -9.23 -14.41 -28.43
N HIS A 746 -8.30 -13.46 -28.47
CA HIS A 746 -7.08 -13.44 -27.65
C HIS A 746 -6.15 -14.66 -27.78
N SER A 747 -6.36 -15.52 -28.79
CA SER A 747 -5.48 -16.66 -29.03
C SER A 747 -4.08 -16.22 -29.44
N GLN A 748 -3.06 -17.01 -29.08
CA GLN A 748 -1.66 -16.58 -29.21
C GLN A 748 -0.74 -17.64 -29.81
N VAL A 749 0.19 -17.18 -30.64
CA VAL A 749 1.45 -17.89 -30.93
C VAL A 749 2.62 -17.13 -30.33
N PHE A 750 3.50 -17.81 -29.59
CA PHE A 750 4.66 -17.17 -28.97
C PHE A 750 5.94 -18.02 -29.01
N SER A 751 7.09 -17.37 -29.25
CA SER A 751 8.42 -18.00 -29.20
C SER A 751 8.50 -19.30 -30.03
N ALA A 752 7.85 -19.31 -31.19
CA ALA A 752 7.72 -20.50 -32.03
C ALA A 752 8.46 -20.33 -33.37
N ARG A 753 8.62 -21.45 -34.07
CA ARG A 753 9.03 -21.47 -35.48
C ARG A 753 7.92 -22.12 -36.29
N VAL A 754 7.43 -21.43 -37.32
CA VAL A 754 6.37 -21.93 -38.21
C VAL A 754 6.92 -21.90 -39.63
N ALA A 755 7.31 -23.06 -40.14
CA ALA A 755 8.11 -23.11 -41.34
C ALA A 755 7.76 -24.24 -42.30
N VAL A 756 7.98 -24.00 -43.60
CA VAL A 756 7.91 -25.06 -44.63
C VAL A 756 6.54 -25.76 -44.64
N ASN A 757 5.48 -24.95 -44.67
CA ASN A 757 4.10 -25.42 -44.83
C ASN A 757 3.56 -24.93 -46.17
N HIS A 758 2.56 -25.62 -46.71
CA HIS A 758 2.08 -25.34 -48.07
C HIS A 758 1.25 -24.06 -48.19
N GLY A 759 0.24 -23.89 -47.34
CA GLY A 759 -0.63 -22.71 -47.34
C GLY A 759 -0.03 -21.55 -46.52
N ALA A 760 -0.84 -20.87 -45.71
CA ALA A 760 -0.32 -19.90 -44.77
C ALA A 760 0.43 -20.61 -43.61
N GLY A 761 1.45 -19.97 -43.04
CA GLY A 761 2.05 -20.46 -41.80
C GLY A 761 1.05 -20.38 -40.65
N ILE A 762 0.49 -19.18 -40.45
CA ILE A 762 -0.49 -18.89 -39.40
C ILE A 762 -1.73 -18.26 -40.03
N ARG A 763 -2.92 -18.80 -39.73
CA ARG A 763 -4.22 -18.25 -40.11
C ARG A 763 -4.90 -17.66 -38.88
N ILE A 764 -5.30 -16.39 -38.95
CA ILE A 764 -5.94 -15.65 -37.84
C ILE A 764 -7.33 -15.20 -38.25
N THR A 765 -8.32 -15.57 -37.43
CA THR A 765 -9.73 -15.18 -37.57
C THR A 765 -10.33 -14.72 -36.24
N GLY A 766 -9.74 -15.10 -35.09
CA GLY A 766 -10.14 -14.60 -33.78
C GLY A 766 -9.68 -13.16 -33.54
N ALA A 767 -10.54 -12.35 -32.90
CA ALA A 767 -10.23 -10.96 -32.53
C ALA A 767 -9.15 -10.90 -31.44
N SER A 768 -8.39 -9.81 -31.38
CA SER A 768 -7.39 -9.56 -30.33
C SER A 768 -6.28 -10.63 -30.26
N ALA A 769 -6.13 -11.45 -31.31
CA ALA A 769 -5.12 -12.51 -31.39
C ALA A 769 -3.71 -11.93 -31.51
N SER A 770 -2.70 -12.70 -31.10
CA SER A 770 -1.31 -12.21 -31.16
C SER A 770 -0.28 -13.24 -31.61
N VAL A 771 0.76 -12.73 -32.27
CA VAL A 771 1.95 -13.50 -32.68
C VAL A 771 3.18 -12.73 -32.20
N THR A 772 3.92 -13.32 -31.26
CA THR A 772 5.05 -12.64 -30.59
C THR A 772 6.31 -13.48 -30.63
N GLY A 773 7.48 -12.88 -30.87
CA GLY A 773 8.76 -13.60 -30.82
C GLY A 773 8.86 -14.81 -31.76
N THR A 774 8.10 -14.81 -32.86
CA THR A 774 7.91 -16.01 -33.69
C THR A 774 8.59 -15.86 -35.05
N THR A 775 9.28 -16.91 -35.49
CA THR A 775 9.86 -16.97 -36.83
C THR A 775 8.90 -17.71 -37.76
N VAL A 776 8.35 -17.00 -38.75
CA VAL A 776 7.43 -17.53 -39.75
C VAL A 776 8.11 -17.51 -41.12
N LYS A 777 8.53 -18.68 -41.63
CA LYS A 777 9.36 -18.73 -42.84
C LYS A 777 9.02 -19.83 -43.83
N LEU A 778 9.28 -19.60 -45.11
CA LEU A 778 9.15 -20.64 -46.14
C LEU A 778 7.75 -21.28 -46.19
N ASN A 779 6.69 -20.51 -45.90
CA ASN A 779 5.31 -20.99 -46.07
C ASN A 779 4.82 -20.64 -47.49
N GLY A 780 4.05 -21.51 -48.12
CA GLY A 780 3.84 -21.44 -49.57
C GLY A 780 2.85 -20.38 -50.03
N GLN A 781 1.82 -20.07 -49.24
CA GLN A 781 0.87 -18.99 -49.56
C GLN A 781 1.28 -17.65 -48.93
N ALA A 782 1.38 -17.63 -47.61
CA ALA A 782 1.76 -16.45 -46.84
C ALA A 782 2.42 -16.84 -45.51
N GLY A 783 3.14 -15.91 -44.89
CA GLY A 783 3.60 -16.11 -43.52
C GLY A 783 2.40 -16.12 -42.56
N ILE A 784 1.73 -14.98 -42.44
CA ILE A 784 0.55 -14.79 -41.60
C ILE A 784 -0.61 -14.28 -42.47
N ALA A 785 -1.73 -14.98 -42.44
CA ALA A 785 -2.96 -14.58 -43.10
C ALA A 785 -4.04 -14.21 -42.05
N VAL A 786 -4.52 -12.97 -42.09
CA VAL A 786 -5.50 -12.40 -41.16
C VAL A 786 -6.77 -12.06 -41.93
N ALA A 787 -7.92 -12.55 -41.46
CA ALA A 787 -9.18 -12.37 -42.17
C ALA A 787 -10.36 -12.06 -41.25
N ARG A 788 -11.14 -11.04 -41.63
CA ARG A 788 -12.44 -10.69 -41.04
C ARG A 788 -12.40 -10.57 -39.51
N THR A 789 -11.40 -9.87 -39.00
CA THR A 789 -11.13 -9.80 -37.56
C THR A 789 -10.42 -8.51 -37.18
N ARG A 790 -10.21 -8.25 -35.88
CA ARG A 790 -9.67 -6.97 -35.40
C ARG A 790 -8.65 -7.16 -34.29
N ASP A 791 -7.92 -6.09 -34.02
CA ASP A 791 -7.02 -5.92 -32.87
C ASP A 791 -5.89 -6.96 -32.83
N VAL A 792 -5.49 -7.45 -34.01
CA VAL A 792 -4.42 -8.45 -34.12
C VAL A 792 -3.07 -7.79 -33.91
N VAL A 793 -2.23 -8.36 -33.05
CA VAL A 793 -0.88 -7.84 -32.77
C VAL A 793 0.18 -8.82 -33.23
N VAL A 794 1.05 -8.39 -34.13
CA VAL A 794 2.27 -9.12 -34.51
C VAL A 794 3.45 -8.32 -33.99
N SER A 795 4.20 -8.88 -33.04
CA SER A 795 5.31 -8.16 -32.40
C SER A 795 6.59 -8.99 -32.37
N THR A 796 7.73 -8.33 -32.44
CA THR A 796 9.06 -8.95 -32.27
C THR A 796 9.26 -10.24 -33.10
N SER A 797 8.65 -10.30 -34.28
CA SER A 797 8.56 -11.52 -35.10
C SER A 797 9.29 -11.38 -36.42
N ILE A 798 9.72 -12.49 -36.99
CA ILE A 798 10.47 -12.55 -38.25
C ILE A 798 9.65 -13.29 -39.29
N LEU A 799 9.23 -12.59 -40.34
CA LEU A 799 8.40 -13.12 -41.43
C LEU A 799 9.26 -13.13 -42.70
N THR A 800 9.78 -14.30 -43.10
CA THR A 800 10.79 -14.34 -44.16
C THR A 800 10.62 -15.46 -45.19
N SER A 801 10.89 -15.16 -46.46
CA SER A 801 10.86 -16.17 -47.55
C SER A 801 9.52 -16.90 -47.71
N ASN A 802 8.40 -16.27 -47.37
CA ASN A 802 7.06 -16.84 -47.59
C ASN A 802 6.56 -16.56 -49.02
N GLY A 803 5.57 -17.32 -49.50
CA GLY A 803 4.97 -17.18 -50.82
C GLY A 803 5.58 -18.06 -51.92
N TRP A 804 6.22 -19.17 -51.58
CA TRP A 804 6.95 -20.01 -52.56
C TRP A 804 6.04 -20.83 -53.49
N ALA A 805 4.79 -21.12 -53.11
CA ALA A 805 3.93 -22.08 -53.83
C ALA A 805 3.28 -21.50 -55.10
N GLY A 806 3.55 -20.24 -55.45
CA GLY A 806 3.10 -19.66 -56.72
C GLY A 806 1.62 -19.27 -56.74
N TYR A 807 1.05 -18.88 -55.60
CA TYR A 807 -0.29 -18.29 -55.54
C TYR A 807 -0.36 -16.96 -56.31
N ALA A 808 -1.47 -16.72 -57.01
CA ALA A 808 -1.66 -15.52 -57.82
C ALA A 808 -1.81 -14.25 -56.94
N PRO A 809 -1.43 -13.06 -57.46
CA PRO A 809 -1.50 -11.75 -56.78
C PRO A 809 -2.86 -11.28 -56.19
N GLY A 810 -3.92 -12.07 -56.21
CA GLY A 810 -5.27 -11.70 -55.74
C GLY A 810 -5.68 -12.28 -54.38
N ARG A 811 -5.02 -13.35 -53.90
CA ARG A 811 -5.36 -14.06 -52.65
C ARG A 811 -4.29 -13.85 -51.59
N TYR A 812 -4.59 -14.14 -50.32
CA TYR A 812 -3.76 -13.88 -49.12
C TYR A 812 -2.27 -14.27 -49.29
N THR A 813 -1.45 -13.40 -49.88
CA THR A 813 -0.05 -13.67 -50.25
C THR A 813 0.90 -12.63 -49.65
N GLY A 814 2.13 -13.03 -49.34
CA GLY A 814 3.17 -12.18 -48.76
C GLY A 814 3.64 -12.64 -47.37
N GLY A 815 4.43 -11.81 -46.70
CA GLY A 815 4.83 -12.06 -45.31
C GLY A 815 3.61 -11.97 -44.39
N LEU A 816 2.86 -10.88 -44.51
CA LEU A 816 1.59 -10.64 -43.82
C LEU A 816 0.51 -10.29 -44.84
N ALA A 817 -0.64 -10.96 -44.79
CA ALA A 817 -1.79 -10.68 -45.63
C ALA A 817 -3.05 -10.44 -44.80
N ALA A 818 -3.63 -9.24 -44.88
CA ALA A 818 -4.82 -8.81 -44.16
C ALA A 818 -6.01 -8.57 -45.10
N TYR A 819 -7.18 -9.10 -44.74
CA TYR A 819 -8.45 -8.89 -45.44
C TYR A 819 -9.58 -8.58 -44.45
N ARG A 820 -10.25 -7.43 -44.61
CA ARG A 820 -11.23 -6.91 -43.66
C ARG A 820 -10.74 -7.02 -42.21
N ALA A 821 -9.51 -6.57 -41.95
CA ALA A 821 -8.90 -6.72 -40.64
C ALA A 821 -8.05 -5.54 -40.15
N THR A 822 -7.94 -5.39 -38.84
CA THR A 822 -7.00 -4.45 -38.20
C THR A 822 -5.82 -5.21 -37.58
N VAL A 823 -4.60 -4.80 -37.95
CA VAL A 823 -3.35 -5.43 -37.52
C VAL A 823 -2.35 -4.37 -37.08
N THR A 824 -1.75 -4.54 -35.92
CA THR A 824 -0.60 -3.77 -35.46
C THR A 824 0.66 -4.63 -35.57
N LEU A 825 1.64 -4.13 -36.32
CA LEU A 825 2.93 -4.76 -36.51
C LEU A 825 4.01 -3.93 -35.82
N SER A 826 4.67 -4.50 -34.80
CA SER A 826 5.65 -3.78 -33.98
C SER A 826 6.98 -4.52 -33.84
N GLY A 827 8.11 -3.82 -33.98
CA GLY A 827 9.45 -4.41 -33.73
C GLY A 827 9.76 -5.67 -34.56
N SER A 828 9.13 -5.82 -35.73
CA SER A 828 9.13 -7.05 -36.53
C SER A 828 9.89 -6.88 -37.83
N THR A 829 10.43 -7.98 -38.37
CA THR A 829 11.20 -7.99 -39.63
C THR A 829 10.46 -8.76 -40.71
N LEU A 830 10.27 -8.15 -41.89
CA LEU A 830 9.70 -8.78 -43.07
C LEU A 830 10.72 -8.80 -44.20
N SER A 831 11.20 -9.99 -44.60
CA SER A 831 12.23 -10.06 -45.65
C SER A 831 12.05 -11.18 -46.66
N HIS A 832 12.38 -10.92 -47.92
CA HIS A 832 12.37 -11.92 -48.99
C HIS A 832 11.04 -12.64 -49.22
N ASN A 833 9.92 -12.04 -48.81
CA ASN A 833 8.60 -12.62 -49.06
C ASN A 833 8.15 -12.34 -50.50
N THR A 834 7.46 -13.30 -51.09
CA THR A 834 6.88 -13.23 -52.42
C THR A 834 5.36 -13.02 -52.29
N GLY A 835 4.80 -11.96 -52.87
CA GLY A 835 3.35 -11.73 -52.79
C GLY A 835 2.92 -10.35 -53.24
N ALA A 836 1.60 -10.14 -53.35
CA ALA A 836 1.06 -8.88 -53.86
C ALA A 836 0.90 -7.82 -52.76
N GLY A 837 1.77 -6.81 -52.78
CA GLY A 837 1.71 -5.64 -51.88
C GLY A 837 3.09 -4.97 -51.70
N SER A 838 3.13 -3.81 -51.03
CA SER A 838 4.38 -3.12 -50.71
C SER A 838 5.08 -3.73 -49.50
N SER A 839 6.41 -3.89 -49.56
CA SER A 839 7.25 -4.26 -48.40
C SER A 839 6.90 -5.61 -47.74
N GLY A 840 6.33 -6.55 -48.51
CA GLY A 840 5.93 -7.88 -48.02
C GLY A 840 4.60 -7.91 -47.25
N ILE A 841 3.80 -6.84 -47.31
CA ILE A 841 2.50 -6.72 -46.64
C ILE A 841 1.40 -6.49 -47.67
N ARG A 842 0.33 -7.29 -47.58
CA ARG A 842 -0.91 -7.12 -48.33
C ARG A 842 -2.03 -6.65 -47.40
N SER A 843 -2.73 -5.58 -47.76
CA SER A 843 -3.89 -5.07 -47.03
C SER A 843 -5.04 -4.81 -47.99
N THR A 844 -6.20 -5.45 -47.80
CA THR A 844 -7.34 -5.36 -48.73
C THR A 844 -8.70 -5.35 -48.01
N GLY A 845 -9.75 -4.89 -48.68
CA GLY A 845 -11.13 -4.89 -48.15
C GLY A 845 -11.27 -4.10 -46.84
N SER A 846 -10.91 -2.81 -46.85
CA SER A 846 -10.96 -1.94 -45.65
C SER A 846 -10.06 -2.37 -44.49
N SER A 847 -9.01 -3.15 -44.76
CA SER A 847 -8.03 -3.52 -43.74
C SER A 847 -7.13 -2.35 -43.36
N THR A 848 -6.74 -2.29 -42.09
CA THR A 848 -5.76 -1.31 -41.56
C THR A 848 -4.56 -2.07 -41.00
N VAL A 849 -3.36 -1.72 -41.46
CA VAL A 849 -2.10 -2.29 -40.93
C VAL A 849 -1.22 -1.16 -40.41
N THR A 850 -1.13 -1.03 -39.09
CA THR A 850 -0.29 -0.04 -38.42
C THR A 850 1.10 -0.61 -38.18
N LYS A 851 2.15 0.16 -38.50
CA LYS A 851 3.55 -0.29 -38.38
C LYS A 851 4.29 0.60 -37.37
N SER A 852 5.05 -0.03 -36.48
CA SER A 852 5.98 0.65 -35.56
C SER A 852 7.29 -0.12 -35.51
N SER A 853 8.42 0.54 -35.77
CA SER A 853 9.75 -0.11 -35.78
C SER A 853 9.81 -1.40 -36.62
N VAL A 854 9.31 -1.33 -37.86
CA VAL A 854 9.24 -2.49 -38.77
C VAL A 854 10.35 -2.43 -39.81
N THR A 855 11.16 -3.47 -39.89
CA THR A 855 12.22 -3.60 -40.90
C THR A 855 11.72 -4.38 -42.09
N THR A 856 11.90 -3.86 -43.31
CA THR A 856 11.53 -4.57 -44.55
C THR A 856 12.69 -4.64 -45.55
N ARG A 857 12.97 -5.82 -46.13
CA ARG A 857 14.10 -6.00 -47.08
C ARG A 857 13.85 -7.09 -48.12
N GLY A 858 14.13 -6.82 -49.39
CA GLY A 858 14.20 -7.86 -50.44
C GLY A 858 12.89 -8.57 -50.78
N ASN A 859 11.74 -8.00 -50.40
CA ASN A 859 10.41 -8.55 -50.72
C ASN A 859 10.09 -8.33 -52.21
N LYS A 860 9.44 -9.31 -52.85
CA LYS A 860 9.16 -9.36 -54.29
C LYS A 860 7.68 -9.53 -54.62
#